data_AF-A0A928CL91-F1
#
_entry.id   AF-A0A928CL91-F1
#
_cell.length_a   1.000
_cell.length_b   1.000
_cell.length_c   1.000
_cell.angle_alpha   90.00
_cell.angle_beta   90.00
_cell.angle_gamma   90.00
#
_symmetry.space_group_name_H-M   'P 1'
#
loop_
_entity.id
_entity.type
_entity.pdbx_description
1 polymer ?
#
loop_
_entity_poly.entity_id
_entity_poly.type
_entity_poly.pdbx_seq_one_letter_code
_entity_poly.pdbx_strand_id
1 'polypeptide(L)'
;QSYIIKGYKMVQDVKKGGTFLINCQWSDEELSQHLNAEAKRYIANNNVKVYTVDAVKIAGEIGLGKRTSTVLQSAFFKLANVLPAEEAIKYMKEKAEAKFSKKGQEIVDMNWKAIDAGCNALHEVAIPADWANAVDNTEKVKLEGEAKTVAMVEKLMNPIALMDGDSLPVSAFKDCADGQFELGASAYEKRGTAVMVPKWDAAKCIQCNNCAFVCSHATIRPFLLSEEEVKNAPAGLVAVDTKPKASQYKFTMSVTPLDCMGCGECITVCPTKAIEMVPQETRIEEQPVFNYLVKNVSKKADSGYADNTVKGSQFNQPLLEFSGSCAGCAETSYARLITQLFGENMYISNATGCSSIWGGPAATCPYTINKDSKKGPAWANSLFEDNAEHGLGMYIGQKFIRDSLISKLEEIATSDKASASLKDAIAKFIETKDSTIDNAEPTKVLIAELEKLDCSCKDEILEKKAYLNKKSVWIMGGDGWAYDIGFGGLDHVLASGENVNVMVFDTEMYSNTGGQASKASNIGEVCQFAAAGKDIGKKSLAEIAMSYGYVYVAQIALGANPAQALKAIQEAEAYNGPSLIIGYAPCELHGVKGGMNHCQDEMKAAVKAGYWNLFSFNPALKAEGKNPFTLTSKAGDGTYQQFLANETRYSSLTRKFPERAELLFKKNEDAAKARFEHLQKLVELYK
;
A
#
# COMPACT_ATOMS: atom_id res chain seq x y z
N GLN A 1 -3.03 14.30 18.20
CA GLN A 1 -3.42 13.49 19.38
C GLN A 1 -4.62 12.58 19.04
N SER A 2 -4.49 11.69 18.04
CA SER A 2 -5.63 10.90 17.52
C SER A 2 -6.25 9.95 18.54
N TYR A 3 -5.46 9.40 19.46
CA TYR A 3 -5.91 8.48 20.50
C TYR A 3 -6.92 9.10 21.49
N ILE A 4 -6.85 10.42 21.72
CA ILE A 4 -7.82 11.16 22.56
C ILE A 4 -9.13 11.34 21.80
N ILE A 5 -9.04 11.82 20.56
CA ILE A 5 -10.19 12.08 19.69
C ILE A 5 -10.97 10.79 19.42
N LYS A 6 -10.27 9.67 19.25
CA LYS A 6 -10.88 8.35 19.08
C LYS A 6 -11.53 7.81 20.36
N GLY A 7 -11.22 8.38 21.53
CA GLY A 7 -11.80 7.95 22.80
C GLY A 7 -11.27 6.62 23.31
N TYR A 8 -9.97 6.32 23.11
CA TYR A 8 -9.36 5.12 23.68
C TYR A 8 -9.47 5.12 25.21
N LYS A 9 -9.71 3.93 25.79
CA LYS A 9 -9.77 3.73 27.24
C LYS A 9 -8.36 3.83 27.84
N MET A 10 -7.93 5.04 28.17
CA MET A 10 -6.56 5.32 28.65
C MET A 10 -6.46 5.61 30.15
N VAL A 11 -7.54 6.08 30.75
CA VAL A 11 -7.53 6.58 32.14
C VAL A 11 -8.20 5.62 33.11
N GLN A 12 -8.94 4.62 32.60
CA GLN A 12 -9.79 3.73 33.36
C GLN A 12 -9.05 2.82 34.33
N ASP A 13 -7.74 2.63 34.15
CA ASP A 13 -6.86 1.88 35.05
C ASP A 13 -6.09 2.76 36.05
N VAL A 14 -6.27 4.09 35.98
CA VAL A 14 -5.58 5.02 36.88
C VAL A 14 -6.23 5.00 38.26
N LYS A 15 -5.47 4.55 39.27
CA LYS A 15 -5.94 4.54 40.67
C LYS A 15 -6.39 5.93 41.13
N LYS A 16 -7.33 5.97 42.09
CA LYS A 16 -7.78 7.22 42.75
C LYS A 16 -6.60 8.05 43.24
N GLY A 17 -6.56 9.33 42.90
CA GLY A 17 -5.44 10.25 43.21
C GLY A 17 -4.19 10.05 42.34
N GLY A 18 -4.23 9.13 41.37
CA GLY A 18 -3.15 8.80 40.46
C GLY A 18 -2.86 9.91 39.45
N THR A 19 -1.82 9.72 38.64
CA THR A 19 -1.33 10.71 37.68
C THR A 19 -1.52 10.24 36.25
N PHE A 20 -2.01 11.13 35.39
CA PHE A 20 -2.16 10.91 33.96
C PHE A 20 -1.39 11.97 33.19
N LEU A 21 -0.41 11.55 32.38
CA LEU A 21 0.42 12.45 31.56
C LEU A 21 0.00 12.35 30.10
N ILE A 22 -0.23 13.50 29.46
CA ILE A 22 -0.64 13.62 28.07
C ILE A 22 0.39 14.42 27.29
N ASN A 23 0.90 13.87 26.18
CA ASN A 23 1.59 14.68 25.19
C ASN A 23 0.56 15.51 24.41
N CYS A 24 0.50 16.81 24.66
CA CYS A 24 -0.59 17.66 24.23
C CYS A 24 -0.11 19.05 23.80
N GLN A 25 -0.61 19.53 22.66
CA GLN A 25 -0.38 20.89 22.15
C GLN A 25 -1.57 21.82 22.41
N TRP A 26 -2.65 21.27 22.99
CA TRP A 26 -3.91 21.97 23.21
C TRP A 26 -3.88 22.75 24.52
N SER A 27 -4.66 23.83 24.58
CA SER A 27 -5.02 24.46 25.84
C SER A 27 -5.90 23.55 26.71
N ASP A 28 -6.12 23.92 27.97
CA ASP A 28 -7.01 23.18 28.87
C ASP A 28 -8.45 23.14 28.33
N GLU A 29 -8.90 24.24 27.70
CA GLU A 29 -10.23 24.33 27.07
C GLU A 29 -10.34 23.40 25.85
N GLU A 30 -9.34 23.42 24.96
CA GLU A 30 -9.28 22.55 23.78
C GLU A 30 -9.19 21.07 24.20
N LEU A 31 -8.35 20.74 25.18
CA LEU A 31 -8.27 19.38 25.75
C LEU A 31 -9.63 18.96 26.34
N SER A 32 -10.30 19.86 27.07
CA SER A 32 -11.64 19.62 27.57
C SER A 32 -12.64 19.36 26.43
N GLN A 33 -12.55 20.06 25.29
CA GLN A 33 -13.42 19.77 24.15
C GLN A 33 -13.16 18.39 23.53
N HIS A 34 -11.90 17.94 23.50
CA HIS A 34 -11.51 16.70 22.84
C HIS A 34 -11.65 15.44 23.72
N LEU A 35 -11.55 15.54 25.05
CA LEU A 35 -11.74 14.39 25.93
C LEU A 35 -13.20 13.92 25.93
N ASN A 36 -13.40 12.60 25.78
CA ASN A 36 -14.73 12.00 25.87
C ASN A 36 -15.27 12.10 27.31
N ALA A 37 -16.60 12.07 27.44
CA ALA A 37 -17.25 12.25 28.72
C ALA A 37 -16.93 11.14 29.73
N GLU A 38 -16.74 9.90 29.27
CA GLU A 38 -16.30 8.78 30.11
C GLU A 38 -14.95 9.08 30.80
N ALA A 39 -13.94 9.52 30.04
CA ALA A 39 -12.63 9.88 30.60
C ALA A 39 -12.74 11.07 31.57
N LYS A 40 -13.52 12.10 31.21
CA LYS A 40 -13.77 13.26 32.08
C LYS A 40 -14.37 12.86 33.43
N ARG A 41 -15.45 12.06 33.41
CA ARG A 41 -16.09 11.56 34.62
C ARG A 41 -15.12 10.73 35.44
N TYR A 42 -14.35 9.83 34.80
CA TYR A 42 -13.37 9.02 35.51
C TYR A 42 -12.31 9.88 36.20
N ILE A 43 -11.74 10.85 35.49
CA ILE A 43 -10.72 11.77 36.02
C ILE A 43 -11.26 12.53 37.23
N ALA A 44 -12.43 13.16 37.10
CA ALA A 44 -13.01 13.97 38.16
C ALA A 44 -13.42 13.12 39.39
N ASN A 45 -14.13 12.00 39.18
CA ASN A 45 -14.64 11.18 40.28
C ASN A 45 -13.53 10.41 41.03
N ASN A 46 -12.39 10.19 40.38
CA ASN A 46 -11.23 9.54 40.98
C ASN A 46 -10.12 10.51 41.39
N ASN A 47 -10.35 11.83 41.34
CA ASN A 47 -9.35 12.85 41.66
C ASN A 47 -8.01 12.62 40.93
N VAL A 48 -8.06 12.22 39.66
CA VAL A 48 -6.86 11.98 38.86
C VAL A 48 -6.16 13.31 38.58
N LYS A 49 -4.86 13.37 38.81
CA LYS A 49 -4.02 14.52 38.47
C LYS A 49 -3.63 14.44 37.00
N VAL A 50 -4.07 15.38 36.19
CA VAL A 50 -3.78 15.40 34.75
C VAL A 50 -2.68 16.41 34.48
N TYR A 51 -1.63 15.95 33.79
CA TYR A 51 -0.54 16.80 33.33
C TYR A 51 -0.43 16.76 31.81
N THR A 52 -0.15 17.90 31.20
CA THR A 52 0.17 18.01 29.77
C THR A 52 1.61 18.45 29.57
N VAL A 53 2.17 18.06 28.42
CA VAL A 53 3.46 18.56 27.92
C VAL A 53 3.41 18.60 26.40
N ASP A 54 3.81 19.71 25.78
CA ASP A 54 3.96 19.80 24.32
C ASP A 54 5.34 19.28 23.91
N ALA A 55 5.51 17.96 23.94
CA ALA A 55 6.79 17.36 23.62
C ALA A 55 7.17 17.51 22.13
N VAL A 56 6.19 17.76 21.25
CA VAL A 56 6.40 17.97 19.81
C VAL A 56 7.08 19.31 19.57
N LYS A 57 6.54 20.38 20.14
CA LYS A 57 7.14 21.72 20.05
C LYS A 57 8.55 21.74 20.65
N ILE A 58 8.72 21.18 21.85
CA ILE A 58 10.01 21.09 22.53
C ILE A 58 11.04 20.34 21.67
N ALA A 59 10.66 19.17 21.12
CA ALA A 59 11.56 18.41 20.25
C ALA A 59 11.92 19.18 18.97
N GLY A 60 10.96 19.92 18.39
CA GLY A 60 11.16 20.77 17.23
C GLY A 60 12.16 21.90 17.49
N GLU A 61 11.96 22.67 18.57
CA GLU A 61 12.82 23.80 18.96
C GLU A 61 14.25 23.38 19.31
N ILE A 62 14.43 22.19 19.89
CA ILE A 62 15.74 21.63 20.22
C ILE A 62 16.45 21.03 18.99
N GLY A 63 15.70 20.78 17.90
CA GLY A 63 16.21 20.16 16.67
C GLY A 63 16.12 18.63 16.63
N LEU A 64 15.46 17.99 17.60
CA LEU A 64 15.18 16.55 17.60
C LEU A 64 14.07 16.14 16.61
N GLY A 65 13.45 17.12 15.94
CA GLY A 65 12.39 16.92 14.98
C GLY A 65 11.16 16.29 15.63
N LYS A 66 10.68 15.16 15.12
CA LYS A 66 9.48 14.46 15.64
C LYS A 66 9.77 13.54 16.84
N ARG A 67 11.00 13.51 17.37
CA ARG A 67 11.40 12.57 18.44
C ARG A 67 11.08 13.12 19.83
N THR A 68 9.91 12.78 20.34
CA THR A 68 9.40 13.25 21.63
C THR A 68 9.79 12.37 22.83
N SER A 69 10.38 11.20 22.60
CA SER A 69 10.61 10.18 23.63
C SER A 69 11.45 10.66 24.81
N THR A 70 12.54 11.38 24.57
CA THR A 70 13.42 11.89 25.63
C THR A 70 12.69 12.90 26.54
N VAL A 71 11.89 13.79 25.94
CA VAL A 71 11.07 14.78 26.66
C VAL A 71 10.04 14.08 27.54
N LEU A 72 9.30 13.12 26.97
CA LEU A 72 8.25 12.37 27.68
C LEU A 72 8.81 11.46 28.78
N GLN A 73 9.98 10.86 28.56
CA GLN A 73 10.66 10.06 29.58
C GLN A 73 11.07 10.93 30.78
N SER A 74 11.55 12.15 30.53
CA SER A 74 11.93 13.08 31.60
C SER A 74 10.70 13.54 32.41
N ALA A 75 9.62 13.89 31.71
CA ALA A 75 8.32 14.20 32.31
C ALA A 75 7.80 13.03 33.17
N PHE A 76 7.91 11.79 32.69
CA PHE A 76 7.54 10.60 33.45
C PHE A 76 8.30 10.48 34.76
N PHE A 77 9.63 10.56 34.75
CA PHE A 77 10.41 10.38 35.99
C PHE A 77 10.11 11.47 37.03
N LYS A 78 9.85 12.70 36.57
CA LYS A 78 9.44 13.81 37.44
C LYS A 78 8.10 13.54 38.13
N LEU A 79 7.13 13.00 37.41
CA LEU A 79 5.77 12.74 37.92
C LEU A 79 5.65 11.44 38.71
N ALA A 80 6.32 10.37 38.25
CA ALA A 80 6.20 9.04 38.84
C ALA A 80 6.81 8.96 40.25
N ASN A 81 7.76 9.85 40.57
CA ASN A 81 8.44 9.93 41.86
C ASN A 81 9.00 8.58 42.35
N VAL A 82 9.43 7.73 41.40
CA VAL A 82 10.09 6.45 41.67
C VAL A 82 11.53 6.63 42.17
N LEU A 83 12.11 7.80 41.89
CA LEU A 83 13.43 8.26 42.32
C LEU A 83 13.36 9.78 42.56
N PRO A 84 14.28 10.36 43.35
CA PRO A 84 14.46 11.81 43.41
C PRO A 84 14.70 12.37 42.00
N ALA A 85 14.04 13.49 41.67
CA ALA A 85 14.08 14.04 40.31
C ALA A 85 15.50 14.38 39.83
N GLU A 86 16.36 14.89 40.71
CA GLU A 86 17.76 15.21 40.39
C GLU A 86 18.56 13.96 40.02
N GLU A 87 18.35 12.85 40.74
CA GLU A 87 19.00 11.57 40.43
C GLU A 87 18.50 11.00 39.10
N ALA A 88 17.18 11.06 38.85
CA ALA A 88 16.62 10.59 37.59
C ALA A 88 17.18 11.37 36.39
N ILE A 89 17.24 12.70 36.47
CA ILE A 89 17.84 13.55 35.43
C ILE A 89 19.31 13.19 35.21
N LYS A 90 20.08 13.01 36.29
CA LYS A 90 21.48 12.58 36.22
C LYS A 90 21.62 11.25 35.47
N TYR A 91 20.90 10.20 35.87
CA TYR A 91 20.99 8.89 35.22
C TYR A 91 20.53 8.93 33.76
N MET A 92 19.50 9.72 33.44
CA MET A 92 19.06 9.92 32.06
C MET A 92 20.16 10.56 31.19
N LYS A 93 20.85 11.58 31.71
CA LYS A 93 21.95 12.23 31.01
C LYS A 93 23.14 11.29 30.80
N GLU A 94 23.53 10.53 31.83
CA GLU A 94 24.58 9.51 31.74
C GLU A 94 24.24 8.44 30.68
N LYS A 95 22.99 7.96 30.64
CA LYS A 95 22.55 6.98 29.64
C LYS A 95 22.46 7.57 28.23
N ALA A 96 22.03 8.82 28.10
CA ALA A 96 22.01 9.53 26.82
C ALA A 96 23.44 9.69 26.27
N GLU A 97 24.39 10.08 27.11
CA GLU A 97 25.80 10.19 26.74
C GLU A 97 26.39 8.83 26.33
N ALA A 98 26.19 7.79 27.14
CA ALA A 98 26.66 6.44 26.81
C ALA A 98 26.09 5.93 25.48
N LYS A 99 24.82 6.24 25.18
CA LYS A 99 24.13 5.81 23.96
C LYS A 99 24.52 6.62 22.72
N PHE A 100 24.72 7.94 22.87
CA PHE A 100 24.85 8.86 21.74
C PHE A 100 26.25 9.46 21.56
N SER A 101 27.20 9.21 22.45
CA SER A 101 28.60 9.65 22.33
C SER A 101 29.21 9.33 20.96
N LYS A 102 28.95 8.13 20.42
CA LYS A 102 29.40 7.71 19.07
C LYS A 102 28.77 8.49 17.91
N LYS A 103 27.72 9.27 18.16
CA LYS A 103 27.04 10.13 17.16
C LYS A 103 27.48 11.59 17.22
N GLY A 104 28.40 11.93 18.13
CA GLY A 104 28.91 13.30 18.30
C GLY A 104 28.27 14.04 19.47
N GLN A 105 29.00 15.00 20.03
CA GLN A 105 28.62 15.76 21.22
C GLN A 105 27.33 16.57 21.01
N GLU A 106 27.11 17.12 19.81
CA GLU A 106 25.90 17.88 19.48
C GLU A 106 24.62 17.06 19.73
N ILE A 107 24.61 15.77 19.35
CA ILE A 107 23.46 14.88 19.58
C ILE A 107 23.29 14.59 21.09
N VAL A 108 24.38 14.46 21.84
CA VAL A 108 24.34 14.30 23.30
C VAL A 108 23.72 15.55 23.93
N ASP A 109 24.21 16.74 23.58
CA ASP A 109 23.75 18.02 24.11
C ASP A 109 22.27 18.27 23.79
N MET A 110 21.82 17.95 22.57
CA MET A 110 20.40 18.02 22.21
C MET A 110 19.53 17.12 23.10
N ASN A 111 20.00 15.90 23.41
CA ASN A 111 19.28 15.01 24.31
C ASN A 111 19.29 15.53 25.75
N TRP A 112 20.40 16.08 26.23
CA TRP A 112 20.47 16.71 27.55
C TRP A 112 19.50 17.88 27.67
N LYS A 113 19.46 18.77 26.66
CA LYS A 113 18.47 19.86 26.57
C LYS A 113 17.04 19.33 26.60
N ALA A 114 16.75 18.23 25.90
CA ALA A 114 15.43 17.62 25.89
C ALA A 114 15.05 17.00 27.24
N ILE A 115 16.01 16.42 27.97
CA ILE A 115 15.81 15.93 29.34
C ILE A 115 15.45 17.11 30.25
N ASP A 116 16.25 18.17 30.22
CA ASP A 116 16.04 19.34 31.08
C ASP A 116 14.73 20.07 30.75
N ALA A 117 14.36 20.18 29.47
CA ALA A 117 13.09 20.75 29.07
C ALA A 117 11.91 19.88 29.54
N GLY A 118 11.99 18.56 29.37
CA GLY A 118 10.89 17.65 29.68
C GLY A 118 10.48 17.63 31.16
N CYS A 119 11.42 17.75 32.10
CA CYS A 119 11.08 17.78 33.52
C CYS A 119 10.50 19.12 33.99
N ASN A 120 10.69 20.20 33.21
CA ASN A 120 10.30 21.56 33.56
C ASN A 120 9.08 22.07 32.79
N ALA A 121 8.68 21.40 31.70
CA ALA A 121 7.58 21.82 30.82
C ALA A 121 6.22 21.18 31.17
N LEU A 122 6.07 20.62 32.36
CA LEU A 122 4.83 20.02 32.84
C LEU A 122 3.81 21.11 33.21
N HIS A 123 2.64 21.05 32.60
CA HIS A 123 1.48 21.87 32.96
C HIS A 123 0.44 20.99 33.68
N GLU A 124 0.03 21.37 34.89
CA GLU A 124 -1.06 20.69 35.60
C GLU A 124 -2.40 21.26 35.14
N VAL A 125 -3.27 20.40 34.61
CA VAL A 125 -4.57 20.80 34.08
C VAL A 125 -5.54 21.02 35.24
N ALA A 126 -6.15 22.20 35.29
CA ALA A 126 -7.21 22.46 36.27
C ALA A 126 -8.47 21.68 35.87
N ILE A 127 -8.85 20.66 36.66
CA ILE A 127 -10.00 19.82 36.36
C ILE A 127 -11.32 20.55 36.66
N PRO A 128 -12.16 20.83 35.64
CA PRO A 128 -13.45 21.47 35.86
C PRO A 128 -14.40 20.57 36.68
N ALA A 129 -15.18 21.15 37.58
CA ALA A 129 -16.10 20.39 38.43
C ALA A 129 -17.24 19.71 37.64
N ASP A 130 -17.61 20.27 36.49
CA ASP A 130 -18.65 19.73 35.61
C ASP A 130 -18.23 18.44 34.88
N TRP A 131 -16.91 18.13 34.81
CA TRP A 131 -16.42 16.87 34.27
C TRP A 131 -16.99 15.64 34.99
N ALA A 132 -17.26 15.75 36.30
CA ALA A 132 -17.88 14.69 37.08
C ALA A 132 -19.27 14.28 36.55
N ASN A 133 -19.95 15.21 35.87
CA ASN A 133 -21.29 15.05 35.32
C ASN A 133 -21.30 15.15 33.78
N ALA A 134 -20.14 15.04 33.12
CA ALA A 134 -20.06 15.08 31.67
C ALA A 134 -20.97 14.02 31.06
N VAL A 135 -21.73 14.37 30.03
CA VAL A 135 -22.72 13.50 29.39
C VAL A 135 -22.10 12.84 28.16
N ASP A 136 -22.29 11.53 28.00
CA ASP A 136 -21.80 10.81 26.83
C ASP A 136 -22.45 11.34 25.55
N ASN A 137 -21.63 11.53 24.52
CA ASN A 137 -22.17 11.77 23.19
C ASN A 137 -22.77 10.46 22.67
N THR A 138 -24.11 10.39 22.63
CA THR A 138 -24.84 9.22 22.15
C THR A 138 -25.13 9.28 20.65
N GLU A 139 -24.74 10.37 19.97
CA GLU A 139 -24.88 10.49 18.53
C GLU A 139 -23.98 9.48 17.82
N LYS A 140 -24.61 8.41 17.33
CA LYS A 140 -23.94 7.46 16.45
C LYS A 140 -23.89 8.07 15.06
N VAL A 141 -22.68 8.23 14.53
CA VAL A 141 -22.49 8.54 13.11
C VAL A 141 -23.05 7.36 12.32
N LYS A 142 -24.11 7.59 11.55
CA LYS A 142 -24.66 6.57 10.67
C LYS A 142 -23.65 6.29 9.57
N LEU A 143 -23.13 5.07 9.53
CA LEU A 143 -22.24 4.63 8.47
C LEU A 143 -23.07 4.28 7.22
N GLU A 144 -22.54 4.64 6.06
CA GLU A 144 -23.12 4.32 4.76
C GLU A 144 -22.20 3.38 3.99
N GLY A 145 -22.77 2.54 3.13
CA GLY A 145 -22.03 1.60 2.29
C GLY A 145 -22.74 0.26 2.16
N GLU A 146 -22.00 -0.76 1.72
CA GLU A 146 -22.52 -2.12 1.63
C GLU A 146 -22.91 -2.63 3.03
N ALA A 147 -24.14 -3.15 3.15
CA ALA A 147 -24.75 -3.43 4.45
C ALA A 147 -23.93 -4.42 5.30
N LYS A 148 -23.31 -5.42 4.67
CA LYS A 148 -22.45 -6.39 5.35
C LYS A 148 -21.16 -5.75 5.84
N THR A 149 -20.48 -4.97 5.00
CA THR A 149 -19.27 -4.22 5.39
C THR A 149 -19.57 -3.27 6.55
N VAL A 150 -20.66 -2.50 6.47
CA VAL A 150 -21.07 -1.59 7.56
C VAL A 150 -21.34 -2.35 8.85
N ALA A 151 -22.08 -3.47 8.78
CA ALA A 151 -22.34 -4.29 9.96
C ALA A 151 -21.06 -4.86 10.59
N MET A 152 -20.12 -5.33 9.76
CA MET A 152 -18.81 -5.80 10.21
C MET A 152 -18.00 -4.67 10.87
N VAL A 153 -18.03 -3.48 10.27
CA VAL A 153 -17.35 -2.29 10.82
C VAL A 153 -17.91 -1.93 12.19
N GLU A 154 -19.23 -1.83 12.33
CA GLU A 154 -19.87 -1.45 13.59
C GLU A 154 -19.67 -2.49 14.69
N LYS A 155 -19.78 -3.78 14.36
CA LYS A 155 -19.80 -4.87 15.34
C LYS A 155 -18.42 -5.42 15.68
N LEU A 156 -17.47 -5.38 14.74
CA LEU A 156 -16.14 -5.97 14.90
C LEU A 156 -15.05 -4.91 14.80
N MET A 157 -14.93 -4.21 13.67
CA MET A 157 -13.80 -3.31 13.43
C MET A 157 -13.73 -2.18 14.47
N ASN A 158 -14.83 -1.50 14.75
CA ASN A 158 -14.86 -0.35 15.66
C ASN A 158 -14.49 -0.73 17.11
N PRO A 159 -15.08 -1.77 17.75
CA PRO A 159 -14.62 -2.25 19.06
C PRO A 159 -13.15 -2.65 19.07
N ILE A 160 -12.68 -3.40 18.06
CA ILE A 160 -11.29 -3.82 17.95
C ILE A 160 -10.36 -2.61 17.83
N ALA A 161 -10.71 -1.63 17.00
CA ALA A 161 -9.92 -0.41 16.80
C ALA A 161 -9.87 0.51 18.03
N LEU A 162 -10.79 0.34 18.97
CA LEU A 162 -10.84 1.01 20.28
C LEU A 162 -10.14 0.21 21.39
N MET A 163 -9.41 -0.86 21.04
CA MET A 163 -8.76 -1.79 21.97
C MET A 163 -9.76 -2.53 22.89
N ASP A 164 -10.97 -2.78 22.40
CA ASP A 164 -12.05 -3.49 23.10
C ASP A 164 -12.43 -4.80 22.36
N GLY A 165 -11.47 -5.39 21.64
CA GLY A 165 -11.68 -6.63 20.89
C GLY A 165 -11.87 -7.84 21.80
N ASP A 166 -11.16 -7.90 22.94
CA ASP A 166 -11.23 -9.01 23.90
C ASP A 166 -12.59 -9.16 24.59
N SER A 167 -13.44 -8.12 24.58
CA SER A 167 -14.79 -8.19 25.12
C SER A 167 -15.81 -8.79 24.14
N LEU A 168 -15.45 -8.96 22.86
CA LEU A 168 -16.33 -9.54 21.86
C LEU A 168 -16.53 -11.03 22.12
N PRO A 169 -17.78 -11.52 22.29
CA PRO A 169 -18.02 -12.95 22.45
C PRO A 169 -17.81 -13.68 21.12
N VAL A 170 -17.60 -15.00 21.17
CA VAL A 170 -17.51 -15.86 19.98
C VAL A 170 -18.70 -15.66 19.02
N SER A 171 -19.90 -15.41 19.56
CA SER A 171 -21.11 -15.15 18.78
C SER A 171 -21.06 -13.88 17.93
N ALA A 172 -20.13 -12.94 18.20
CA ALA A 172 -19.91 -11.77 17.37
C ALA A 172 -19.36 -12.14 15.98
N PHE A 173 -18.68 -13.29 15.87
CA PHE A 173 -18.04 -13.77 14.65
C PHE A 173 -18.89 -14.80 13.87
N LYS A 174 -20.15 -15.00 14.24
CA LYS A 174 -21.02 -16.03 13.61
C LYS A 174 -21.18 -15.85 12.10
N ASP A 175 -21.12 -14.60 11.62
CA ASP A 175 -21.30 -14.24 10.21
C ASP A 175 -19.98 -14.36 9.41
N CYS A 176 -18.87 -14.69 10.08
CA CYS A 176 -17.52 -14.93 9.53
C CYS A 176 -16.86 -16.15 10.18
N ALA A 177 -17.64 -17.22 10.43
CA ALA A 177 -17.18 -18.40 11.18
C ALA A 177 -16.04 -19.17 10.49
N ASP A 178 -15.85 -18.99 9.19
CA ASP A 178 -14.77 -19.54 8.38
C ASP A 178 -13.57 -18.57 8.23
N GLY A 179 -13.62 -17.42 8.91
CA GLY A 179 -12.57 -16.40 8.86
C GLY A 179 -12.66 -15.45 7.67
N GLN A 180 -13.74 -15.47 6.88
CA GLN A 180 -13.94 -14.52 5.78
C GLN A 180 -14.41 -13.16 6.31
N PHE A 181 -13.73 -12.09 5.90
CA PHE A 181 -14.08 -10.71 6.22
C PHE A 181 -14.52 -9.94 4.97
N GLU A 182 -15.37 -8.94 5.17
CA GLU A 182 -15.89 -8.10 4.09
C GLU A 182 -14.81 -7.15 3.54
N LEU A 183 -14.90 -6.83 2.25
CA LEU A 183 -14.04 -5.86 1.59
C LEU A 183 -14.42 -4.41 1.93
N GLY A 184 -13.46 -3.49 1.77
CA GLY A 184 -13.66 -2.04 1.82
C GLY A 184 -13.75 -1.45 3.24
N ALA A 185 -13.41 -2.23 4.27
CA ALA A 185 -13.54 -1.79 5.66
C ALA A 185 -12.52 -0.70 6.05
N SER A 186 -11.33 -0.67 5.42
CA SER A 186 -10.32 0.36 5.70
C SER A 186 -10.82 1.80 5.49
N ALA A 187 -11.78 1.98 4.57
CA ALA A 187 -12.37 3.28 4.28
C ALA A 187 -13.09 3.91 5.49
N TYR A 188 -13.43 3.12 6.52
CA TYR A 188 -14.09 3.60 7.73
C TYR A 188 -13.11 3.94 8.86
N GLU A 189 -11.82 3.60 8.75
CA GLU A 189 -10.87 3.84 9.84
C GLU A 189 -10.54 5.32 10.08
N LYS A 190 -10.38 6.07 8.98
CA LYS A 190 -10.11 7.52 8.96
C LYS A 190 -9.08 7.92 10.02
N ARG A 191 -7.92 7.24 9.99
CA ARG A 191 -6.96 7.16 11.10
C ARG A 191 -6.46 8.53 11.60
N GLY A 192 -6.33 9.51 10.72
CA GLY A 192 -5.90 10.88 11.05
C GLY A 192 -4.49 10.93 11.63
N THR A 193 -3.57 10.07 11.16
CA THR A 193 -2.23 9.91 11.77
C THR A 193 -1.15 10.83 11.19
N ALA A 194 -1.36 11.41 10.01
CA ALA A 194 -0.40 12.32 9.42
C ALA A 194 -0.42 13.69 10.10
N VAL A 195 0.78 14.22 10.41
CA VAL A 195 0.94 15.60 10.89
C VAL A 195 0.75 16.61 9.76
N MET A 196 1.24 16.26 8.56
CA MET A 196 1.19 17.09 7.38
C MET A 196 0.55 16.29 6.25
N VAL A 197 -0.26 16.94 5.42
CA VAL A 197 -0.93 16.35 4.25
C VAL A 197 -0.68 17.19 3.00
N PRO A 198 -0.75 16.62 1.79
CA PRO A 198 -0.57 17.37 0.57
C PRO A 198 -1.75 18.32 0.32
N LYS A 199 -1.45 19.55 -0.08
CA LYS A 199 -2.40 20.52 -0.63
C LYS A 199 -2.12 20.73 -2.11
N TRP A 200 -3.18 20.74 -2.90
CA TRP A 200 -3.10 20.90 -4.35
C TRP A 200 -3.19 22.36 -4.79
N ASP A 201 -2.28 22.79 -5.66
CA ASP A 201 -2.28 24.08 -6.36
C ASP A 201 -2.67 23.86 -7.83
N ALA A 202 -3.94 24.15 -8.13
CA ALA A 202 -4.50 23.94 -9.46
C ALA A 202 -3.86 24.82 -10.56
N ALA A 203 -3.32 26.00 -10.19
CA ALA A 203 -2.71 26.91 -11.14
C ALA A 203 -1.39 26.34 -11.71
N LYS A 204 -0.58 25.72 -10.84
CA LYS A 204 0.69 25.07 -11.22
C LYS A 204 0.51 23.67 -11.80
N CYS A 205 -0.66 23.05 -11.61
CA CYS A 205 -0.89 21.67 -11.99
C CYS A 205 -0.97 21.48 -13.52
N ILE A 206 -0.19 20.52 -14.02
CA ILE A 206 -0.22 20.08 -15.43
C ILE A 206 -1.09 18.83 -15.67
N GLN A 207 -1.77 18.33 -14.63
CA GLN A 207 -2.68 17.19 -14.70
C GLN A 207 -2.03 15.90 -15.27
N CYS A 208 -0.82 15.59 -14.81
CA CYS A 208 -0.08 14.39 -15.22
C CYS A 208 -0.44 13.12 -14.43
N ASN A 209 -1.12 13.28 -13.29
CA ASN A 209 -1.50 12.22 -12.35
C ASN A 209 -0.33 11.45 -11.69
N ASN A 210 0.92 11.88 -11.85
CA ASN A 210 2.08 11.23 -11.20
C ASN A 210 1.95 11.15 -9.67
N CYS A 211 1.40 12.18 -9.03
CA CYS A 211 1.18 12.21 -7.58
C CYS A 211 0.24 11.10 -7.10
N ALA A 212 -0.81 10.80 -7.86
CA ALA A 212 -1.71 9.69 -7.59
C ALA A 212 -1.07 8.35 -7.95
N PHE A 213 -0.34 8.29 -9.07
CA PHE A 213 0.36 7.10 -9.57
C PHE A 213 1.31 6.49 -8.54
N VAL A 214 2.01 7.32 -7.77
CA VAL A 214 2.99 6.86 -6.77
C VAL A 214 2.43 6.74 -5.35
N CYS A 215 1.18 7.15 -5.10
CA CYS A 215 0.66 7.14 -3.74
C CYS A 215 0.48 5.71 -3.22
N SER A 216 1.22 5.38 -2.16
CA SER A 216 1.19 4.07 -1.49
C SER A 216 -0.13 3.73 -0.78
N HIS A 217 -1.04 4.69 -0.61
CA HIS A 217 -2.29 4.51 0.16
C HIS A 217 -3.56 4.92 -0.58
N ALA A 218 -3.44 5.32 -1.86
CA ALA A 218 -4.57 5.86 -2.64
C ALA A 218 -5.24 7.10 -2.01
N THR A 219 -4.49 7.95 -1.31
CA THR A 219 -5.04 9.09 -0.55
C THR A 219 -5.08 10.40 -1.32
N ILE A 220 -4.50 10.43 -2.52
CA ILE A 220 -4.56 11.54 -3.48
C ILE A 220 -5.03 10.99 -4.83
N ARG A 221 -6.15 11.49 -5.34
CA ARG A 221 -6.82 10.92 -6.53
C ARG A 221 -7.26 12.01 -7.51
N PRO A 222 -7.06 11.80 -8.83
CA PRO A 222 -7.63 12.65 -9.85
C PRO A 222 -9.07 12.24 -10.15
N PHE A 223 -9.93 13.22 -10.42
CA PHE A 223 -11.30 12.97 -10.89
C PHE A 223 -11.63 13.84 -12.10
N LEU A 224 -12.46 13.31 -12.99
CA LEU A 224 -13.10 14.05 -14.06
C LEU A 224 -14.59 14.19 -13.72
N LEU A 225 -15.09 15.41 -13.70
CA LEU A 225 -16.47 15.72 -13.30
C LEU A 225 -17.26 16.31 -14.46
N SER A 226 -18.51 15.89 -14.61
CA SER A 226 -19.51 16.58 -15.43
C SER A 226 -19.92 17.92 -14.78
N GLU A 227 -20.60 18.78 -15.53
CA GLU A 227 -21.14 20.02 -14.96
C GLU A 227 -22.13 19.77 -13.81
N GLU A 228 -22.90 18.69 -13.87
CA GLU A 228 -23.85 18.31 -12.82
C GLU A 228 -23.14 17.85 -11.56
N GLU A 229 -22.09 17.03 -11.69
CA GLU A 229 -21.28 16.58 -10.55
C GLU A 229 -20.55 17.76 -9.87
N VAL A 230 -20.15 18.77 -10.64
CA VAL A 230 -19.59 20.01 -10.07
C VAL A 230 -20.66 20.80 -9.29
N LYS A 231 -21.88 20.91 -9.83
CA LYS A 231 -22.98 21.63 -9.16
C LYS A 231 -23.45 20.95 -7.86
N ASN A 232 -23.42 19.61 -7.84
CA ASN A 232 -23.87 18.81 -6.70
C ASN A 232 -22.77 18.59 -5.64
N ALA A 233 -21.53 19.03 -5.91
CA ALA A 233 -20.42 18.85 -4.99
C ALA A 233 -20.55 19.76 -3.74
N PRO A 234 -20.02 19.32 -2.59
CA PRO A 234 -19.93 20.16 -1.39
C PRO A 234 -19.13 21.44 -1.62
N ALA A 235 -19.38 22.44 -0.76
CA ALA A 235 -18.56 23.64 -0.71
C ALA A 235 -17.08 23.29 -0.53
N GLY A 236 -16.19 24.02 -1.20
CA GLY A 236 -14.75 23.78 -1.15
C GLY A 236 -14.19 22.91 -2.29
N LEU A 237 -15.03 22.33 -3.17
CA LEU A 237 -14.53 21.69 -4.39
C LEU A 237 -13.77 22.69 -5.27
N VAL A 238 -12.49 22.41 -5.51
CA VAL A 238 -11.70 23.10 -6.54
C VAL A 238 -11.74 22.26 -7.81
N ALA A 239 -12.35 22.76 -8.86
CA ALA A 239 -12.44 22.11 -10.17
C ALA A 239 -11.96 23.07 -11.27
N VAL A 240 -11.10 22.59 -12.18
CA VAL A 240 -10.49 23.39 -13.25
C VAL A 240 -10.70 22.73 -14.61
N ASP A 241 -10.50 23.46 -15.70
CA ASP A 241 -10.53 22.86 -17.04
C ASP A 241 -9.46 21.79 -17.21
N THR A 242 -9.78 20.75 -17.99
CA THR A 242 -8.79 19.76 -18.39
C THR A 242 -7.69 20.37 -19.26
N LYS A 243 -6.46 19.85 -19.13
CA LYS A 243 -5.26 20.27 -19.86
C LYS A 243 -4.70 19.11 -20.70
N PRO A 244 -4.06 19.40 -21.86
CA PRO A 244 -3.74 20.72 -22.42
C PRO A 244 -4.89 21.41 -23.15
N LYS A 245 -5.98 20.69 -23.44
CA LYS A 245 -7.19 21.22 -24.07
C LYS A 245 -8.37 20.96 -23.15
N ALA A 246 -9.21 21.98 -22.97
CA ALA A 246 -10.45 21.85 -22.23
C ALA A 246 -11.38 20.85 -22.95
N SER A 247 -11.95 19.95 -22.17
CA SER A 247 -12.99 19.01 -22.58
C SER A 247 -14.31 19.38 -21.90
N GLN A 248 -15.36 18.59 -22.15
CA GLN A 248 -16.65 18.71 -21.44
C GLN A 248 -16.57 18.43 -19.93
N TYR A 249 -15.43 17.93 -19.44
CA TYR A 249 -15.21 17.60 -18.03
C TYR A 249 -14.33 18.62 -17.34
N LYS A 250 -14.58 18.83 -16.05
CA LYS A 250 -13.65 19.49 -15.14
C LYS A 250 -12.72 18.47 -14.48
N PHE A 251 -11.52 18.89 -14.16
CA PHE A 251 -10.51 18.13 -13.44
C PHE A 251 -10.40 18.62 -12.00
N THR A 252 -10.26 17.69 -11.06
CA THR A 252 -9.80 17.98 -9.69
C THR A 252 -8.78 16.95 -9.24
N MET A 253 -7.86 17.35 -8.38
CA MET A 253 -6.98 16.45 -7.63
C MET A 253 -7.35 16.58 -6.15
N SER A 254 -7.97 15.55 -5.59
CA SER A 254 -8.49 15.57 -4.22
C SER A 254 -7.66 14.69 -3.30
N VAL A 255 -7.54 15.11 -2.04
CA VAL A 255 -6.79 14.43 -0.98
C VAL A 255 -7.74 14.10 0.15
N THR A 256 -7.65 12.88 0.70
CA THR A 256 -8.29 12.56 1.98
C THR A 256 -7.32 12.90 3.11
N PRO A 257 -7.55 13.97 3.89
CA PRO A 257 -6.67 14.33 4.99
C PRO A 257 -6.63 13.26 6.07
N LEU A 258 -7.72 12.51 6.29
CA LEU A 258 -7.82 11.53 7.37
C LEU A 258 -7.18 10.17 7.06
N ASP A 259 -7.00 9.82 5.78
CA ASP A 259 -6.33 8.56 5.41
C ASP A 259 -4.88 8.77 4.95
N CYS A 260 -4.49 10.01 4.63
CA CYS A 260 -3.12 10.32 4.26
C CYS A 260 -2.13 9.95 5.38
N MET A 261 -1.04 9.29 5.01
CA MET A 261 0.06 8.95 5.93
C MET A 261 1.19 9.99 5.94
N GLY A 262 1.06 11.07 5.15
CA GLY A 262 2.02 12.18 5.14
C GLY A 262 3.40 11.82 4.60
N CYS A 263 3.49 10.80 3.72
CA CYS A 263 4.77 10.30 3.23
C CYS A 263 5.51 11.29 2.32
N GLY A 264 4.82 12.18 1.61
CA GLY A 264 5.44 13.18 0.73
C GLY A 264 5.87 12.68 -0.65
N GLU A 265 5.69 11.40 -1.01
CA GLU A 265 6.05 10.88 -2.35
C GLU A 265 5.39 11.69 -3.49
N CYS A 266 4.13 12.06 -3.32
CA CYS A 266 3.35 12.84 -4.28
C CYS A 266 3.98 14.21 -4.61
N ILE A 267 4.76 14.79 -3.68
CA ILE A 267 5.46 16.06 -3.86
C ILE A 267 6.77 15.83 -4.58
N THR A 268 7.53 14.83 -4.13
CA THR A 268 8.83 14.48 -4.72
C THR A 268 8.70 14.22 -6.22
N VAL A 269 7.62 13.55 -6.65
CA VAL A 269 7.39 13.26 -8.08
C VAL A 269 6.68 14.38 -8.86
N CYS A 270 6.24 15.45 -8.22
CA CYS A 270 5.50 16.53 -8.87
C CYS A 270 6.44 17.43 -9.68
N PRO A 271 6.42 17.41 -11.03
CA PRO A 271 7.40 18.13 -11.84
C PRO A 271 7.25 19.66 -11.74
N THR A 272 6.07 20.15 -11.39
CA THR A 272 5.77 21.59 -11.32
C THR A 272 5.59 22.11 -9.90
N LYS A 273 5.86 21.28 -8.88
CA LYS A 273 5.65 21.64 -7.46
C LYS A 273 4.23 22.18 -7.21
N ALA A 274 3.25 21.55 -7.84
CA ALA A 274 1.82 21.84 -7.68
C ALA A 274 1.20 21.18 -6.43
N ILE A 275 2.03 20.52 -5.61
CA ILE A 275 1.64 19.91 -4.34
C ILE A 275 2.60 20.42 -3.27
N GLU A 276 2.07 20.85 -2.13
CA GLU A 276 2.85 21.29 -0.95
C GLU A 276 2.36 20.57 0.31
N MET A 277 3.25 20.27 1.26
CA MET A 277 2.82 19.74 2.56
C MET A 277 2.31 20.88 3.43
N VAL A 278 1.11 20.76 3.96
CA VAL A 278 0.53 21.69 4.95
C VAL A 278 0.05 20.92 6.17
N PRO A 279 -0.14 21.57 7.33
CA PRO A 279 -0.66 20.89 8.51
C PRO A 279 -2.05 20.31 8.26
N GLN A 280 -2.29 19.07 8.73
CA GLN A 280 -3.50 18.30 8.44
C GLN A 280 -4.78 19.04 8.89
N GLU A 281 -4.74 19.66 10.05
CA GLU A 281 -5.84 20.40 10.66
C GLU A 281 -6.37 21.52 9.75
N THR A 282 -5.49 22.11 8.93
CA THR A 282 -5.88 23.16 7.99
C THR A 282 -6.68 22.64 6.80
N ARG A 283 -6.74 21.32 6.60
CA ARG A 283 -7.32 20.63 5.45
C ARG A 283 -8.47 19.69 5.80
N ILE A 284 -8.84 19.54 7.08
CA ILE A 284 -9.91 18.61 7.50
C ILE A 284 -11.24 18.88 6.75
N GLU A 285 -11.55 20.14 6.48
CA GLU A 285 -12.73 20.57 5.71
C GLU A 285 -12.75 20.07 4.25
N GLU A 286 -11.64 19.51 3.74
CA GLU A 286 -11.60 18.89 2.40
C GLU A 286 -12.12 17.44 2.41
N GLN A 287 -12.27 16.80 3.59
CA GLN A 287 -12.73 15.42 3.71
C GLN A 287 -14.13 15.19 3.11
N PRO A 288 -15.15 16.05 3.34
CA PRO A 288 -16.46 15.89 2.72
C PRO A 288 -16.41 15.93 1.19
N VAL A 289 -15.53 16.75 0.60
CA VAL A 289 -15.31 16.80 -0.86
C VAL A 289 -14.74 15.46 -1.35
N PHE A 290 -13.71 14.92 -0.69
CA PHE A 290 -13.15 13.62 -1.05
C PHE A 290 -14.21 12.50 -0.97
N ASN A 291 -15.00 12.48 0.11
CA ASN A 291 -16.08 11.51 0.29
C ASN A 291 -17.13 11.62 -0.82
N TYR A 292 -17.52 12.84 -1.21
CA TYR A 292 -18.43 13.07 -2.33
C TYR A 292 -17.86 12.52 -3.63
N LEU A 293 -16.58 12.79 -3.94
CA LEU A 293 -15.94 12.36 -5.18
C LEU A 293 -15.89 10.83 -5.29
N VAL A 294 -15.46 10.15 -4.23
CA VAL A 294 -15.41 8.67 -4.19
C VAL A 294 -16.80 8.06 -4.33
N LYS A 295 -17.81 8.64 -3.68
CA LYS A 295 -19.17 8.10 -3.71
C LYS A 295 -19.88 8.34 -5.04
N ASN A 296 -19.72 9.51 -5.65
CA ASN A 296 -20.61 9.98 -6.70
C ASN A 296 -19.97 10.05 -8.10
N VAL A 297 -18.64 10.14 -8.22
CA VAL A 297 -17.99 10.40 -9.52
C VAL A 297 -17.50 9.10 -10.16
N SER A 298 -18.14 8.68 -11.26
CA SER A 298 -17.70 7.54 -12.09
C SER A 298 -16.58 7.90 -13.05
N LYS A 299 -15.82 6.89 -13.47
CA LYS A 299 -14.88 7.01 -14.60
C LYS A 299 -15.64 7.48 -15.86
N LYS A 300 -15.06 8.44 -16.57
CA LYS A 300 -15.61 8.98 -17.83
C LYS A 300 -15.04 8.20 -19.00
N ALA A 301 -15.76 7.17 -19.46
CA ALA A 301 -15.29 6.24 -20.50
C ALA A 301 -15.01 6.93 -21.85
N ASP A 302 -15.74 7.99 -22.16
CA ASP A 302 -15.63 8.85 -23.34
C ASP A 302 -14.60 9.99 -23.18
N SER A 303 -13.85 10.03 -22.08
CA SER A 303 -12.84 11.07 -21.84
C SER A 303 -11.62 11.02 -22.78
N GLY A 304 -11.43 9.90 -23.50
CA GLY A 304 -10.29 9.68 -24.38
C GLY A 304 -8.97 9.37 -23.66
N TYR A 305 -8.96 9.25 -22.33
CA TYR A 305 -7.78 8.83 -21.57
C TYR A 305 -7.67 7.30 -21.55
N ALA A 306 -6.62 6.77 -22.17
CA ALA A 306 -6.37 5.34 -22.24
C ALA A 306 -5.73 4.79 -20.95
N ASP A 307 -6.24 3.66 -20.47
CA ASP A 307 -5.82 2.98 -19.23
C ASP A 307 -4.36 2.51 -19.28
N ASN A 308 -3.83 2.27 -20.47
CA ASN A 308 -2.43 1.90 -20.72
C ASN A 308 -1.44 3.07 -20.63
N THR A 309 -1.87 4.21 -20.09
CA THR A 309 -1.01 5.36 -19.85
C THR A 309 -0.93 5.68 -18.36
N VAL A 310 0.21 6.24 -17.93
CA VAL A 310 0.39 6.72 -16.54
C VAL A 310 -0.74 7.67 -16.14
N LYS A 311 -1.15 8.58 -17.03
CA LYS A 311 -2.24 9.52 -16.75
C LYS A 311 -3.59 8.81 -16.67
N GLY A 312 -3.94 8.00 -17.68
CA GLY A 312 -5.25 7.40 -17.81
C GLY A 312 -5.53 6.32 -16.76
N SER A 313 -4.55 5.48 -16.44
CA SER A 313 -4.67 4.47 -15.36
C SER A 313 -5.13 5.06 -14.03
N GLN A 314 -4.81 6.32 -13.74
CA GLN A 314 -5.15 6.96 -12.47
C GLN A 314 -6.58 7.49 -12.39
N PHE A 315 -7.32 7.51 -13.50
CA PHE A 315 -8.77 7.75 -13.48
C PHE A 315 -9.57 6.48 -13.18
N ASN A 316 -8.93 5.31 -13.18
CA ASN A 316 -9.56 4.08 -12.70
C ASN A 316 -9.60 4.11 -11.16
N GLN A 317 -10.72 3.63 -10.60
CA GLN A 317 -10.85 3.51 -9.15
C GLN A 317 -9.76 2.57 -8.62
N PRO A 318 -8.93 2.98 -7.64
CA PRO A 318 -8.06 2.05 -6.95
C PRO A 318 -8.90 1.09 -6.11
N LEU A 319 -8.66 -0.22 -6.26
CA LEU A 319 -9.33 -1.26 -5.48
C LEU A 319 -8.46 -1.83 -4.35
N LEU A 320 -7.38 -1.12 -4.03
CA LEU A 320 -6.58 -1.23 -2.82
C LEU A 320 -6.39 0.19 -2.27
N GLU A 321 -6.95 0.46 -1.10
CA GLU A 321 -6.95 1.80 -0.50
C GLU A 321 -6.77 1.75 1.02
N PHE A 322 -6.03 2.74 1.54
CA PHE A 322 -5.87 2.99 2.98
C PHE A 322 -5.31 1.81 3.78
N SER A 323 -4.43 1.01 3.17
CA SER A 323 -3.77 -0.12 3.84
C SER A 323 -2.96 0.29 5.08
N GLY A 324 -2.70 -0.68 5.96
CA GLY A 324 -1.83 -0.52 7.13
C GLY A 324 -0.32 -0.42 6.83
N SER A 325 0.08 -0.32 5.55
CA SER A 325 1.50 -0.26 5.16
C SER A 325 2.20 1.02 5.65
N CYS A 326 3.54 0.97 5.71
CA CYS A 326 4.38 2.11 6.09
C CYS A 326 4.18 3.31 5.15
N ALA A 327 4.39 4.53 5.66
CA ALA A 327 4.32 5.75 4.87
C ALA A 327 5.40 5.75 3.77
N GLY A 328 4.99 5.71 2.49
CA GLY A 328 5.91 5.63 1.35
C GLY A 328 6.27 4.20 0.92
N CYS A 329 5.44 3.22 1.28
CA CYS A 329 5.64 1.81 0.90
C CYS A 329 5.57 1.61 -0.62
N ALA A 330 6.63 1.06 -1.22
CA ALA A 330 6.65 0.75 -2.64
C ALA A 330 5.71 -0.40 -3.03
N GLU A 331 5.56 -1.43 -2.18
CA GLU A 331 4.79 -2.64 -2.50
C GLU A 331 3.35 -2.29 -2.89
N THR A 332 2.71 -1.42 -2.10
CA THR A 332 1.32 -1.03 -2.31
C THR A 332 1.15 -0.13 -3.53
N SER A 333 2.16 0.64 -3.93
CA SER A 333 2.11 1.41 -5.19
C SER A 333 1.99 0.49 -6.42
N TYR A 334 2.69 -0.65 -6.42
CA TYR A 334 2.53 -1.69 -7.44
C TYR A 334 1.18 -2.40 -7.35
N ALA A 335 0.83 -2.92 -6.17
CA ALA A 335 -0.42 -3.67 -5.98
C ALA A 335 -1.66 -2.82 -6.31
N ARG A 336 -1.67 -1.54 -5.92
CA ARG A 336 -2.72 -0.59 -6.25
C ARG A 336 -2.83 -0.39 -7.76
N LEU A 337 -1.73 -0.19 -8.46
CA LEU A 337 -1.73 -0.03 -9.92
C LEU A 337 -2.32 -1.28 -10.60
N ILE A 338 -1.92 -2.48 -10.17
CA ILE A 338 -2.46 -3.74 -10.67
C ILE A 338 -3.99 -3.81 -10.46
N THR A 339 -4.48 -3.41 -9.29
CA THR A 339 -5.92 -3.41 -9.00
C THR A 339 -6.70 -2.38 -9.83
N GLN A 340 -6.09 -1.25 -10.19
CA GLN A 340 -6.70 -0.25 -11.07
C GLN A 340 -6.88 -0.74 -12.50
N LEU A 341 -6.06 -1.70 -12.94
CA LEU A 341 -6.10 -2.23 -14.30
C LEU A 341 -7.00 -3.46 -14.40
N PHE A 342 -6.98 -4.34 -13.39
CA PHE A 342 -7.60 -5.68 -13.51
C PHE A 342 -8.47 -6.08 -12.31
N GLY A 343 -8.58 -5.24 -11.28
CA GLY A 343 -9.12 -5.65 -9.98
C GLY A 343 -10.58 -6.10 -9.98
N GLU A 344 -11.40 -5.66 -10.94
CA GLU A 344 -12.81 -6.08 -11.04
C GLU A 344 -13.01 -7.55 -11.44
N ASN A 345 -11.98 -8.20 -12.00
CA ASN A 345 -12.03 -9.60 -12.40
C ASN A 345 -10.86 -10.41 -11.81
N MET A 346 -10.35 -9.97 -10.66
CA MET A 346 -9.10 -10.47 -10.09
C MET A 346 -9.32 -11.48 -8.97
N TYR A 347 -8.51 -12.54 -8.96
CA TYR A 347 -8.25 -13.36 -7.78
C TYR A 347 -6.82 -13.08 -7.31
N ILE A 348 -6.63 -12.92 -6.00
CA ILE A 348 -5.32 -12.72 -5.40
C ILE A 348 -5.04 -13.87 -4.44
N SER A 349 -4.03 -14.68 -4.76
CA SER A 349 -3.34 -15.50 -3.79
C SER A 349 -2.14 -14.72 -3.28
N ASN A 350 -2.10 -14.43 -1.98
CA ASN A 350 -1.05 -13.64 -1.38
C ASN A 350 -0.21 -14.47 -0.40
N ALA A 351 1.11 -14.48 -0.55
CA ALA A 351 2.01 -15.14 0.39
C ALA A 351 2.03 -14.39 1.71
N THR A 352 2.28 -15.11 2.81
CA THR A 352 2.49 -14.45 4.11
C THR A 352 3.74 -13.56 4.06
N GLY A 353 3.61 -12.32 4.54
CA GLY A 353 4.68 -11.31 4.47
C GLY A 353 4.09 -9.90 4.63
N CYS A 354 4.86 -8.84 4.32
CA CYS A 354 4.33 -7.48 4.40
C CYS A 354 3.01 -7.35 3.62
N SER A 355 2.95 -7.93 2.42
CA SER A 355 1.76 -7.90 1.58
C SER A 355 0.52 -8.56 2.18
N SER A 356 0.65 -9.59 3.01
CA SER A 356 -0.51 -10.13 3.73
C SER A 356 -0.88 -9.30 4.96
N ILE A 357 0.12 -8.72 5.64
CA ILE A 357 -0.12 -7.91 6.85
C ILE A 357 -0.81 -6.59 6.50
N TRP A 358 -0.34 -5.86 5.48
CA TRP A 358 -1.03 -4.66 5.05
C TRP A 358 -2.25 -4.96 4.18
N GLY A 359 -2.31 -6.11 3.51
CA GLY A 359 -3.36 -6.47 2.54
C GLY A 359 -4.57 -7.20 3.11
N GLY A 360 -4.44 -7.89 4.25
CA GLY A 360 -5.53 -8.63 4.90
C GLY A 360 -5.52 -8.58 6.44
N PRO A 361 -5.50 -7.41 7.10
CA PRO A 361 -5.58 -7.29 8.55
C PRO A 361 -7.00 -7.53 9.08
N ALA A 362 -7.54 -8.75 8.89
CA ALA A 362 -8.87 -9.17 9.33
C ALA A 362 -9.98 -8.14 8.99
N ALA A 363 -10.67 -7.60 10.00
CA ALA A 363 -11.84 -6.74 9.87
C ALA A 363 -11.57 -5.35 9.25
N THR A 364 -10.34 -5.03 8.87
CA THR A 364 -9.93 -3.71 8.31
C THR A 364 -9.59 -3.78 6.81
N CYS A 365 -9.95 -4.87 6.12
CA CYS A 365 -9.56 -5.15 4.73
C CYS A 365 -9.48 -3.90 3.81
N PRO A 366 -8.30 -3.62 3.21
CA PRO A 366 -8.09 -2.46 2.32
C PRO A 366 -8.41 -2.71 0.86
N TYR A 367 -8.61 -3.97 0.47
CA TYR A 367 -9.17 -4.27 -0.85
C TYR A 367 -10.65 -3.90 -0.84
N THR A 368 -11.11 -3.23 -1.90
CA THR A 368 -12.47 -2.70 -2.00
C THR A 368 -13.12 -3.10 -3.32
N ILE A 369 -14.39 -2.75 -3.50
CA ILE A 369 -15.14 -2.99 -4.73
C ILE A 369 -15.26 -1.70 -5.55
N ASN A 370 -15.31 -1.85 -6.86
CA ASN A 370 -15.66 -0.77 -7.77
C ASN A 370 -17.10 -0.33 -7.50
N LYS A 371 -17.34 0.97 -7.37
CA LYS A 371 -18.65 1.51 -6.98
C LYS A 371 -19.74 1.25 -8.03
N ASP A 372 -19.38 1.21 -9.30
CA ASP A 372 -20.29 1.09 -10.44
C ASP A 372 -20.55 -0.37 -10.77
N SER A 373 -19.49 -1.18 -10.92
CA SER A 373 -19.63 -2.59 -11.28
C SER A 373 -19.92 -3.51 -10.10
N LYS A 374 -19.70 -3.04 -8.87
CA LYS A 374 -19.83 -3.80 -7.62
C LYS A 374 -18.91 -5.02 -7.55
N LYS A 375 -17.79 -4.98 -8.26
CA LYS A 375 -16.79 -6.05 -8.30
C LYS A 375 -15.45 -5.56 -7.75
N GLY A 376 -14.69 -6.46 -7.15
CA GLY A 376 -13.33 -6.18 -6.68
C GLY A 376 -12.51 -7.45 -6.53
N PRO A 377 -11.24 -7.33 -6.11
CA PRO A 377 -10.35 -8.46 -5.98
C PRO A 377 -10.85 -9.44 -4.91
N ALA A 378 -10.99 -10.72 -5.26
CA ALA A 378 -11.15 -11.76 -4.24
C ALA A 378 -9.76 -12.11 -3.71
N TRP A 379 -9.51 -11.78 -2.45
CA TRP A 379 -8.19 -11.91 -1.83
C TRP A 379 -8.16 -13.05 -0.82
N ALA A 380 -7.08 -13.84 -0.84
CA ALA A 380 -6.82 -14.84 0.17
C ALA A 380 -5.32 -14.97 0.45
N ASN A 381 -4.98 -15.28 1.70
CA ASN A 381 -3.66 -15.73 2.13
C ASN A 381 -3.81 -17.16 2.66
N SER A 382 -3.16 -18.12 2.01
CA SER A 382 -3.04 -19.50 2.52
C SER A 382 -1.91 -19.54 3.54
N LEU A 383 -0.68 -19.86 3.12
CA LEU A 383 0.51 -19.88 3.97
C LEU A 383 1.65 -19.04 3.37
N PHE A 384 2.83 -19.14 3.98
CA PHE A 384 4.02 -18.45 3.48
C PHE A 384 4.64 -19.22 2.30
N GLU A 385 4.62 -20.55 2.40
CA GLU A 385 5.34 -21.48 1.53
C GLU A 385 4.56 -21.93 0.29
N ASP A 386 3.23 -21.92 0.31
CA ASP A 386 2.36 -22.58 -0.67
C ASP A 386 1.64 -21.62 -1.64
N ASN A 387 2.01 -20.34 -1.61
CA ASN A 387 1.25 -19.29 -2.29
C ASN A 387 1.15 -19.48 -3.81
N ALA A 388 2.19 -20.02 -4.45
CA ALA A 388 2.16 -20.24 -5.88
C ALA A 388 1.13 -21.33 -6.22
N GLU A 389 1.20 -22.43 -5.49
CA GLU A 389 0.38 -23.62 -5.63
C GLU A 389 -1.08 -23.32 -5.31
N HIS A 390 -1.31 -22.51 -4.27
CA HIS A 390 -2.64 -22.02 -3.92
C HIS A 390 -3.26 -21.18 -5.05
N GLY A 391 -2.50 -20.24 -5.62
CA GLY A 391 -2.94 -19.47 -6.79
C GLY A 391 -3.16 -20.33 -8.03
N LEU A 392 -2.32 -21.33 -8.27
CA LEU A 392 -2.55 -22.32 -9.34
C LEU A 392 -3.85 -23.09 -9.10
N GLY A 393 -4.13 -23.49 -7.86
CA GLY A 393 -5.39 -24.13 -7.48
C GLY A 393 -6.61 -23.25 -7.78
N MET A 394 -6.56 -21.95 -7.45
CA MET A 394 -7.61 -21.00 -7.81
C MET A 394 -7.83 -20.93 -9.33
N TYR A 395 -6.74 -20.89 -10.10
CA TYR A 395 -6.80 -20.86 -11.56
C TYR A 395 -7.43 -22.13 -12.13
N ILE A 396 -6.96 -23.31 -11.71
CA ILE A 396 -7.48 -24.60 -12.20
C ILE A 396 -8.97 -24.74 -11.87
N GLY A 397 -9.39 -24.38 -10.67
CA GLY A 397 -10.79 -24.41 -10.27
C GLY A 397 -11.66 -23.49 -11.15
N GLN A 398 -11.19 -22.26 -11.39
CA GLN A 398 -11.87 -21.31 -12.26
C GLN A 398 -11.95 -21.80 -13.72
N LYS A 399 -10.84 -22.30 -14.26
CA LYS A 399 -10.72 -22.85 -15.61
C LYS A 399 -11.69 -24.00 -15.83
N PHE A 400 -11.70 -24.99 -14.92
CA PHE A 400 -12.57 -26.16 -15.03
C PHE A 400 -14.06 -25.78 -15.06
N ILE A 401 -14.49 -24.89 -14.14
CA ILE A 401 -15.88 -24.41 -14.12
C ILE A 401 -16.19 -23.69 -15.43
N ARG A 402 -15.31 -22.77 -15.86
CA ARG A 402 -15.54 -21.96 -17.05
C ARG A 402 -15.58 -22.77 -18.35
N ASP A 403 -14.67 -23.72 -18.52
CA ASP A 403 -14.63 -24.60 -19.70
C ASP A 403 -15.88 -25.49 -19.78
N SER A 404 -16.39 -25.95 -18.64
CA SER A 404 -17.67 -26.66 -18.59
C SER A 404 -18.84 -25.78 -19.02
N LEU A 405 -18.87 -24.50 -18.59
CA LEU A 405 -19.90 -23.55 -19.03
C LEU A 405 -19.78 -23.24 -20.52
N ILE A 406 -18.56 -23.06 -21.04
CA ILE A 406 -18.29 -22.82 -22.46
C ILE A 406 -18.82 -23.99 -23.30
N SER A 407 -18.54 -25.23 -22.90
CA SER A 407 -19.01 -26.41 -23.63
C SER A 407 -20.55 -26.44 -23.73
N LYS A 408 -21.25 -26.07 -22.65
CA LYS A 408 -22.73 -25.97 -22.66
C LYS A 408 -23.24 -24.84 -23.55
N LEU A 409 -22.53 -23.73 -23.64
CA LEU A 409 -22.86 -22.64 -24.57
C LEU A 409 -22.73 -23.10 -26.03
N GLU A 410 -21.69 -23.87 -26.35
CA GLU A 410 -21.50 -24.44 -27.68
C GLU A 410 -22.63 -25.41 -28.04
N GLU A 411 -23.08 -26.25 -27.10
CA GLU A 411 -24.28 -27.09 -27.28
C GLU A 411 -25.53 -26.26 -27.55
N ILE A 412 -25.77 -25.20 -26.76
CA ILE A 412 -26.90 -24.27 -26.96
C ILE A 412 -26.83 -23.61 -28.34
N ALA A 413 -25.65 -23.20 -28.80
CA ALA A 413 -25.48 -22.56 -30.10
C ALA A 413 -25.91 -23.45 -31.27
N THR A 414 -25.79 -24.79 -31.12
CA THR A 414 -26.23 -25.77 -32.12
C THR A 414 -27.72 -26.12 -32.04
N SER A 415 -28.41 -25.73 -30.96
CA SER A 415 -29.82 -26.03 -30.74
C SER A 415 -30.75 -25.19 -31.62
N ASP A 416 -31.86 -25.79 -32.06
CA ASP A 416 -32.96 -25.09 -32.73
C ASP A 416 -33.71 -24.13 -31.79
N LYS A 417 -33.54 -24.31 -30.47
CA LYS A 417 -34.13 -23.43 -29.46
C LYS A 417 -33.37 -22.12 -29.27
N ALA A 418 -32.13 -22.02 -29.75
CA ALA A 418 -31.35 -20.80 -29.65
C ALA A 418 -31.75 -19.81 -30.75
N SER A 419 -32.15 -18.60 -30.34
CA SER A 419 -32.40 -17.50 -31.26
C SER A 419 -31.12 -17.09 -32.00
N ALA A 420 -31.27 -16.41 -33.14
CA ALA A 420 -30.12 -15.83 -33.85
C ALA A 420 -29.32 -14.87 -32.94
N SER A 421 -30.00 -14.04 -32.14
CA SER A 421 -29.36 -13.12 -31.20
C SER A 421 -28.52 -13.84 -30.13
N LEU A 422 -28.99 -14.98 -29.62
CA LEU A 422 -28.24 -15.78 -28.67
C LEU A 422 -27.03 -16.45 -29.32
N LYS A 423 -27.16 -16.96 -30.54
CA LYS A 423 -26.05 -17.53 -31.30
C LYS A 423 -24.96 -16.49 -31.57
N ASP A 424 -25.34 -15.27 -31.94
CA ASP A 424 -24.41 -14.16 -32.14
C ASP A 424 -23.72 -13.75 -30.83
N ALA A 425 -24.45 -13.69 -29.72
CA ALA A 425 -23.89 -13.38 -28.40
C ALA A 425 -22.89 -14.45 -27.94
N ILE A 426 -23.18 -15.73 -28.17
CA ILE A 426 -22.26 -16.84 -27.89
C ILE A 426 -21.01 -16.70 -28.77
N ALA A 427 -21.16 -16.48 -30.08
CA ALA A 427 -20.04 -16.32 -30.99
C ALA A 427 -19.11 -15.16 -30.57
N LYS A 428 -19.67 -14.01 -30.19
CA LYS A 428 -18.88 -12.85 -29.74
C LYS A 428 -18.20 -13.10 -28.39
N PHE A 429 -18.85 -13.82 -27.48
CA PHE A 429 -18.24 -14.24 -26.23
C PHE A 429 -17.05 -15.18 -26.48
N ILE A 430 -17.19 -16.17 -27.37
CA ILE A 430 -16.12 -17.11 -27.71
C ILE A 430 -14.93 -16.42 -28.38
N GLU A 431 -15.18 -15.48 -29.31
CA GLU A 431 -14.13 -14.68 -29.97
C GLU A 431 -13.24 -13.93 -28.96
N THR A 432 -13.83 -13.48 -27.85
CA THR A 432 -13.15 -12.64 -26.85
C THR A 432 -12.76 -13.40 -25.58
N LYS A 433 -13.01 -14.72 -25.51
CA LYS A 433 -12.96 -15.51 -24.25
C LYS A 433 -11.59 -15.48 -23.55
N ASP A 434 -10.51 -15.22 -24.26
CA ASP A 434 -9.16 -15.24 -23.70
C ASP A 434 -8.66 -13.84 -23.27
N SER A 435 -9.46 -12.79 -23.44
CA SER A 435 -9.15 -11.42 -22.99
C SER A 435 -9.92 -11.06 -21.71
N THR A 436 -9.22 -10.62 -20.66
CA THR A 436 -9.87 -10.23 -19.38
C THR A 436 -10.72 -8.97 -19.53
N ILE A 437 -10.29 -8.06 -20.41
CA ILE A 437 -10.95 -6.78 -20.66
C ILE A 437 -12.04 -6.95 -21.71
N ASP A 438 -11.72 -7.52 -22.88
CA ASP A 438 -12.63 -7.54 -24.02
C ASP A 438 -13.77 -8.57 -23.86
N ASN A 439 -13.62 -9.54 -22.94
CA ASN A 439 -14.67 -10.53 -22.66
C ASN A 439 -15.82 -9.97 -21.79
N ALA A 440 -15.61 -8.84 -21.11
CA ALA A 440 -16.55 -8.34 -20.11
C ALA A 440 -17.92 -7.95 -20.71
N GLU A 441 -17.94 -7.11 -21.75
CA GLU A 441 -19.19 -6.66 -22.38
C GLU A 441 -19.89 -7.79 -23.16
N PRO A 442 -19.20 -8.60 -23.99
CA PRO A 442 -19.81 -9.79 -24.60
C PRO A 442 -20.41 -10.76 -23.58
N THR A 443 -19.76 -10.97 -22.43
CA THR A 443 -20.32 -11.80 -21.35
C THR A 443 -21.62 -11.22 -20.79
N LYS A 444 -21.69 -9.90 -20.61
CA LYS A 444 -22.91 -9.23 -20.12
C LYS A 444 -24.07 -9.39 -21.11
N VAL A 445 -23.81 -9.20 -22.40
CA VAL A 445 -24.79 -9.40 -23.47
C VAL A 445 -25.24 -10.87 -23.51
N LEU A 446 -24.31 -11.81 -23.43
CA LEU A 446 -24.60 -13.24 -23.39
C LEU A 446 -25.52 -13.62 -22.22
N ILE A 447 -25.24 -13.14 -21.02
CA ILE A 447 -26.07 -13.41 -19.83
C ILE A 447 -27.50 -12.91 -20.06
N ALA A 448 -27.66 -11.69 -20.62
CA ALA A 448 -28.98 -11.13 -20.89
C ALA A 448 -29.77 -11.92 -21.96
N GLU A 449 -29.09 -12.47 -22.98
CA GLU A 449 -29.72 -13.35 -23.97
C GLU A 449 -30.09 -14.72 -23.38
N LEU A 450 -29.23 -15.30 -22.55
CA LEU A 450 -29.54 -16.55 -21.84
C LEU A 450 -30.77 -16.39 -20.94
N GLU A 451 -30.89 -15.27 -20.21
CA GLU A 451 -32.05 -15.01 -19.35
C GLU A 451 -33.40 -15.05 -20.12
N LYS A 452 -33.40 -14.76 -21.43
CA LYS A 452 -34.58 -14.84 -22.31
C LYS A 452 -34.94 -16.25 -22.80
N LEU A 453 -33.98 -17.19 -22.79
CA LEU A 453 -34.17 -18.52 -23.36
C LEU A 453 -35.09 -19.38 -22.48
N ASP A 454 -36.22 -19.84 -22.99
CA ASP A 454 -37.16 -20.68 -22.21
C ASP A 454 -36.77 -22.18 -22.28
N CYS A 455 -35.73 -22.55 -21.52
CA CYS A 455 -35.17 -23.90 -21.47
C CYS A 455 -34.37 -24.10 -20.18
N SER A 456 -34.43 -25.28 -19.56
CA SER A 456 -33.60 -25.62 -18.38
C SER A 456 -32.11 -25.79 -18.69
N CYS A 457 -31.75 -25.92 -19.97
CA CYS A 457 -30.37 -26.06 -20.43
C CYS A 457 -29.45 -24.88 -20.06
N LYS A 458 -30.03 -23.72 -19.70
CA LYS A 458 -29.29 -22.54 -19.25
C LYS A 458 -29.09 -22.45 -17.73
N ASP A 459 -29.85 -23.21 -16.94
CA ASP A 459 -30.02 -22.93 -15.51
C ASP A 459 -28.68 -22.97 -14.76
N GLU A 460 -27.88 -24.01 -15.01
CA GLU A 460 -26.53 -24.12 -14.44
C GLU A 460 -25.59 -22.99 -14.91
N ILE A 461 -25.73 -22.54 -16.17
CA ILE A 461 -24.92 -21.43 -16.70
C ILE A 461 -25.27 -20.14 -15.97
N LEU A 462 -26.55 -19.87 -15.74
CA LEU A 462 -27.01 -18.68 -15.03
C LEU A 462 -26.69 -18.72 -13.53
N GLU A 463 -26.72 -19.89 -12.90
CA GLU A 463 -26.27 -20.08 -11.51
C GLU A 463 -24.78 -19.74 -11.36
N LYS A 464 -23.95 -20.16 -12.31
CA LYS A 464 -22.49 -19.97 -12.31
C LYS A 464 -22.02 -18.82 -13.21
N LYS A 465 -22.89 -17.88 -13.57
CA LYS A 465 -22.58 -16.82 -14.54
C LYS A 465 -21.39 -15.93 -14.18
N ALA A 466 -21.06 -15.82 -12.91
CA ALA A 466 -19.88 -15.09 -12.43
C ALA A 466 -18.55 -15.66 -12.99
N TYR A 467 -18.53 -16.94 -13.37
CA TYR A 467 -17.35 -17.63 -13.93
C TYR A 467 -17.19 -17.46 -15.44
N LEU A 468 -18.22 -16.96 -16.16
CA LEU A 468 -18.16 -16.79 -17.62
C LEU A 468 -17.11 -15.75 -18.04
N ASN A 469 -17.10 -14.58 -17.39
CA ASN A 469 -16.09 -13.56 -17.69
C ASN A 469 -14.73 -14.07 -17.24
N LYS A 470 -13.72 -13.99 -18.11
CA LYS A 470 -12.34 -14.39 -17.78
C LYS A 470 -11.88 -13.72 -16.48
N LYS A 471 -11.23 -14.50 -15.62
CA LYS A 471 -10.62 -14.03 -14.37
C LYS A 471 -9.12 -13.90 -14.54
N SER A 472 -8.54 -12.92 -13.86
CA SER A 472 -7.11 -12.66 -13.80
C SER A 472 -6.58 -13.15 -12.46
N VAL A 473 -5.82 -14.24 -12.46
CA VAL A 473 -5.27 -14.83 -11.23
C VAL A 473 -3.89 -14.23 -10.97
N TRP A 474 -3.75 -13.55 -9.83
CA TRP A 474 -2.53 -12.90 -9.37
C TRP A 474 -1.99 -13.57 -8.12
N ILE A 475 -0.72 -13.95 -8.16
CA ILE A 475 0.04 -14.54 -7.08
C ILE A 475 1.02 -13.48 -6.59
N MET A 476 0.75 -12.90 -5.43
CA MET A 476 1.51 -11.77 -4.89
C MET A 476 2.35 -12.19 -3.68
N GLY A 477 3.58 -11.70 -3.57
CA GLY A 477 4.42 -11.97 -2.40
C GLY A 477 5.76 -11.25 -2.41
N GLY A 478 6.43 -11.23 -1.26
CA GLY A 478 7.76 -10.62 -1.12
C GLY A 478 8.89 -11.53 -1.62
N ASP A 479 10.12 -10.99 -1.61
CA ASP A 479 11.30 -11.75 -2.03
C ASP A 479 11.57 -12.99 -1.15
N GLY A 480 11.29 -12.93 0.14
CA GLY A 480 11.48 -14.10 1.01
C GLY A 480 10.64 -15.32 0.65
N TRP A 481 9.43 -15.09 0.12
CA TRP A 481 8.63 -16.18 -0.43
C TRP A 481 9.24 -16.67 -1.75
N ALA A 482 9.37 -15.78 -2.74
CA ALA A 482 9.68 -16.15 -4.12
C ALA A 482 11.12 -16.69 -4.30
N TYR A 483 12.08 -16.19 -3.53
CA TYR A 483 13.48 -16.59 -3.67
C TYR A 483 13.83 -17.77 -2.75
N ASP A 484 13.16 -17.88 -1.59
CA ASP A 484 13.49 -18.86 -0.56
C ASP A 484 12.41 -19.94 -0.37
N ILE A 485 11.46 -19.72 0.55
CA ILE A 485 10.63 -20.81 1.09
C ILE A 485 9.63 -21.35 0.07
N GLY A 486 9.03 -20.48 -0.74
CA GLY A 486 8.06 -20.85 -1.78
C GLY A 486 8.68 -20.98 -3.16
N PHE A 487 10.01 -20.91 -3.28
CA PHE A 487 10.67 -20.98 -4.60
C PHE A 487 10.40 -22.29 -5.34
N GLY A 488 10.38 -23.43 -4.64
CA GLY A 488 10.10 -24.72 -5.27
C GLY A 488 8.68 -24.79 -5.86
N GLY A 489 7.70 -24.27 -5.12
CA GLY A 489 6.33 -24.12 -5.60
C GLY A 489 6.20 -23.15 -6.76
N LEU A 490 6.83 -21.97 -6.64
CA LEU A 490 6.86 -20.95 -7.69
C LEU A 490 7.46 -21.50 -8.99
N ASP A 491 8.59 -22.19 -8.90
CA ASP A 491 9.25 -22.82 -10.06
C ASP A 491 8.30 -23.83 -10.74
N HIS A 492 7.66 -24.70 -9.97
CA HIS A 492 6.70 -25.68 -10.49
C HIS A 492 5.49 -25.02 -11.18
N VAL A 493 4.94 -23.97 -10.58
CA VAL A 493 3.78 -23.25 -11.12
C VAL A 493 4.13 -22.51 -12.41
N LEU A 494 5.29 -21.85 -12.47
CA LEU A 494 5.78 -21.24 -13.71
C LEU A 494 6.07 -22.29 -14.78
N ALA A 495 6.59 -23.47 -14.39
CA ALA A 495 6.83 -24.57 -15.31
C ALA A 495 5.55 -25.19 -15.88
N SER A 496 4.40 -25.07 -15.20
CA SER A 496 3.13 -25.68 -15.64
C SER A 496 2.62 -25.16 -16.98
N GLY A 497 2.99 -23.94 -17.38
CA GLY A 497 2.47 -23.29 -18.58
C GLY A 497 1.05 -22.70 -18.42
N GLU A 498 0.45 -22.78 -17.23
CA GLU A 498 -0.89 -22.25 -16.97
C GLU A 498 -0.90 -20.71 -16.85
N ASN A 499 -2.05 -20.10 -17.16
CA ASN A 499 -2.21 -18.65 -17.23
C ASN A 499 -2.39 -18.02 -15.84
N VAL A 500 -1.27 -17.80 -15.15
CA VAL A 500 -1.20 -17.12 -13.85
C VAL A 500 -0.18 -15.99 -13.87
N ASN A 501 -0.46 -14.91 -13.15
CA ASN A 501 0.40 -13.74 -13.04
C ASN A 501 1.07 -13.69 -11.67
N VAL A 502 2.39 -13.67 -11.61
CA VAL A 502 3.15 -13.57 -10.36
C VAL A 502 3.74 -12.18 -10.21
N MET A 503 3.47 -11.50 -9.09
CA MET A 503 4.09 -10.24 -8.70
C MET A 503 4.95 -10.44 -7.45
N VAL A 504 6.27 -10.29 -7.62
CA VAL A 504 7.24 -10.31 -6.53
C VAL A 504 7.61 -8.88 -6.13
N PHE A 505 7.28 -8.49 -4.91
CA PHE A 505 7.75 -7.24 -4.31
C PHE A 505 9.15 -7.47 -3.73
N ASP A 506 10.18 -7.15 -4.51
CA ASP A 506 11.57 -7.43 -4.15
C ASP A 506 12.13 -6.32 -3.26
N THR A 507 12.03 -6.55 -1.95
CA THR A 507 12.62 -5.68 -0.92
C THR A 507 14.03 -6.10 -0.55
N GLU A 508 14.54 -7.18 -1.15
CA GLU A 508 15.86 -7.76 -0.89
C GLU A 508 16.11 -8.19 0.57
N MET A 509 15.04 -8.33 1.37
CA MET A 509 15.09 -8.81 2.75
C MET A 509 13.71 -9.25 3.24
N TYR A 510 13.66 -9.95 4.38
CA TYR A 510 12.37 -10.30 4.98
C TYR A 510 11.86 -9.10 5.77
N SER A 511 11.19 -8.18 5.09
CA SER A 511 10.78 -6.90 5.65
C SER A 511 9.87 -7.06 6.89
N ASN A 512 8.84 -7.91 6.80
CA ASN A 512 7.85 -8.06 7.86
C ASN A 512 8.43 -8.53 9.21
N THR A 513 9.39 -9.45 9.16
CA THR A 513 9.96 -10.08 10.36
C THR A 513 11.17 -9.33 10.93
N GLY A 514 11.47 -8.13 10.41
CA GLY A 514 12.52 -7.26 10.94
C GLY A 514 13.83 -7.23 10.14
N GLY A 515 13.81 -7.61 8.86
CA GLY A 515 14.94 -7.44 7.94
C GLY A 515 15.98 -8.56 8.01
N GLN A 516 15.53 -9.82 7.97
CA GLN A 516 16.41 -10.97 7.78
C GLN A 516 16.94 -11.06 6.35
N ALA A 517 18.17 -11.57 6.20
CA ALA A 517 18.74 -11.84 4.90
C ALA A 517 17.89 -12.87 4.12
N SER A 518 17.67 -12.60 2.84
CA SER A 518 17.06 -13.52 1.87
C SER A 518 18.08 -13.93 0.81
N LYS A 519 17.74 -14.89 -0.05
CA LYS A 519 18.53 -15.11 -1.28
C LYS A 519 18.44 -13.94 -2.26
N ALA A 520 17.52 -12.99 -2.06
CA ALA A 520 17.42 -11.76 -2.82
C ALA A 520 18.31 -10.62 -2.28
N SER A 521 18.77 -10.69 -1.02
CA SER A 521 19.75 -9.73 -0.46
C SER A 521 21.04 -9.70 -1.28
N ASN A 522 21.67 -8.54 -1.38
CA ASN A 522 22.81 -8.32 -2.26
C ASN A 522 24.16 -8.29 -1.52
N ILE A 523 25.28 -8.25 -2.26
CA ILE A 523 26.64 -8.32 -1.71
C ILE A 523 26.94 -7.08 -0.86
N GLY A 524 27.42 -7.27 0.36
CA GLY A 524 27.71 -6.17 1.29
C GLY A 524 26.48 -5.60 1.99
N GLU A 525 25.28 -6.10 1.70
CA GLU A 525 24.06 -5.70 2.39
C GLU A 525 24.05 -6.25 3.83
N VAL A 526 23.75 -5.39 4.79
CA VAL A 526 23.64 -5.74 6.22
C VAL A 526 22.18 -6.03 6.57
N CYS A 527 21.91 -7.28 6.92
CA CYS A 527 20.62 -7.78 7.38
C CYS A 527 20.79 -8.59 8.69
N GLN A 528 19.70 -8.97 9.35
CA GLN A 528 19.76 -10.05 10.35
C GLN A 528 20.26 -11.33 9.67
N PHE A 529 21.09 -12.10 10.37
CA PHE A 529 21.87 -13.24 9.81
C PHE A 529 22.95 -12.88 8.76
N ALA A 530 23.12 -11.60 8.43
CA ALA A 530 24.19 -11.08 7.58
C ALA A 530 24.81 -9.79 8.17
N ALA A 531 25.06 -9.79 9.48
CA ALA A 531 25.43 -8.59 10.24
C ALA A 531 26.77 -7.94 9.79
N ALA A 532 27.65 -8.71 9.16
CA ALA A 532 28.92 -8.25 8.59
C ALA A 532 28.84 -8.00 7.08
N GLY A 533 27.64 -7.87 6.50
CA GLY A 533 27.45 -7.79 5.06
C GLY A 533 27.43 -9.18 4.42
N LYS A 534 26.44 -9.44 3.55
CA LYS A 534 26.30 -10.71 2.83
C LYS A 534 27.43 -10.90 1.81
N ASP A 535 28.10 -12.06 1.84
CA ASP A 535 29.23 -12.36 0.94
C ASP A 535 28.81 -12.88 -0.44
N ILE A 536 27.62 -13.48 -0.50
CA ILE A 536 27.10 -14.21 -1.66
C ILE A 536 26.18 -13.29 -2.47
N GLY A 537 26.25 -13.38 -3.79
CA GLY A 537 25.42 -12.61 -4.71
C GLY A 537 23.92 -12.83 -4.53
N LYS A 538 23.14 -11.89 -5.06
CA LYS A 538 21.69 -12.04 -5.25
C LYS A 538 21.41 -13.20 -6.20
N LYS A 539 20.48 -14.10 -5.84
CA LYS A 539 20.00 -15.15 -6.74
C LYS A 539 19.29 -14.50 -7.95
N SER A 540 19.58 -14.94 -9.17
CA SER A 540 18.90 -14.41 -10.36
C SER A 540 17.60 -15.16 -10.65
N LEU A 541 16.51 -14.79 -9.95
CA LEU A 541 15.19 -15.42 -10.15
C LEU A 541 14.66 -15.23 -11.57
N ALA A 542 14.86 -14.03 -12.15
CA ALA A 542 14.43 -13.73 -13.51
C ALA A 542 15.10 -14.66 -14.55
N GLU A 543 16.42 -14.86 -14.46
CA GLU A 543 17.14 -15.73 -15.41
C GLU A 543 16.75 -17.19 -15.27
N ILE A 544 16.49 -17.65 -14.04
CA ILE A 544 15.96 -19.01 -13.80
C ILE A 544 14.61 -19.17 -14.52
N ALA A 545 13.68 -18.23 -14.34
CA ALA A 545 12.38 -18.30 -15.01
C ALA A 545 12.48 -18.17 -16.54
N MET A 546 13.38 -17.32 -17.05
CA MET A 546 13.60 -17.18 -18.50
C MET A 546 14.14 -18.46 -19.15
N SER A 547 14.82 -19.33 -18.39
CA SER A 547 15.39 -20.57 -18.91
C SER A 547 14.34 -21.56 -19.44
N TYR A 548 13.09 -21.48 -18.98
CA TYR A 548 11.96 -22.23 -19.53
C TYR A 548 11.63 -21.83 -20.97
N GLY A 549 11.84 -20.57 -21.33
CA GLY A 549 11.59 -20.03 -22.67
C GLY A 549 10.11 -19.73 -23.01
N TYR A 550 9.16 -20.22 -22.21
CA TYR A 550 7.71 -19.98 -22.36
C TYR A 550 7.08 -19.21 -21.18
N VAL A 551 7.88 -18.76 -20.22
CA VAL A 551 7.43 -17.90 -19.12
C VAL A 551 7.66 -16.45 -19.52
N TYR A 552 6.64 -15.59 -19.42
CA TYR A 552 6.84 -14.15 -19.53
C TYR A 552 7.58 -13.66 -18.28
N VAL A 553 8.67 -12.91 -18.44
CA VAL A 553 9.45 -12.40 -17.29
C VAL A 553 9.70 -10.91 -17.46
N ALA A 554 9.45 -10.11 -16.41
CA ALA A 554 9.82 -8.71 -16.42
C ALA A 554 10.44 -8.27 -15.09
N GLN A 555 11.49 -7.45 -15.19
CA GLN A 555 12.09 -6.76 -14.06
C GLN A 555 11.78 -5.27 -14.17
N ILE A 556 11.08 -4.72 -13.17
CA ILE A 556 10.49 -3.38 -13.21
C ILE A 556 10.89 -2.53 -12.01
N ALA A 557 10.86 -1.20 -12.17
CA ALA A 557 11.02 -0.23 -11.08
C ALA A 557 10.14 1.00 -11.36
N LEU A 558 9.06 1.15 -10.58
CA LEU A 558 7.97 2.11 -10.85
C LEU A 558 8.48 3.54 -10.91
N GLY A 559 9.30 3.96 -9.95
CA GLY A 559 9.90 5.29 -9.90
C GLY A 559 10.98 5.55 -10.96
N ALA A 560 11.59 4.50 -11.52
CA ALA A 560 12.62 4.63 -12.54
C ALA A 560 12.05 4.81 -13.95
N ASN A 561 11.06 3.98 -14.31
CA ASN A 561 10.39 4.04 -15.60
C ASN A 561 8.91 3.61 -15.48
N PRO A 562 8.02 4.56 -15.16
CA PRO A 562 6.57 4.30 -15.02
C PRO A 562 5.95 3.66 -16.27
N ALA A 563 6.40 4.06 -17.46
CA ALA A 563 5.87 3.55 -18.72
C ALA A 563 6.26 2.09 -18.96
N GLN A 564 7.51 1.72 -18.66
CA GLN A 564 7.95 0.32 -18.76
C GLN A 564 7.27 -0.56 -17.72
N ALA A 565 7.09 -0.08 -16.48
CA ALA A 565 6.37 -0.82 -15.45
C ALA A 565 4.91 -1.09 -15.86
N LEU A 566 4.20 -0.06 -16.33
CA LEU A 566 2.82 -0.19 -16.80
C LEU A 566 2.71 -1.14 -17.99
N LYS A 567 3.58 -0.98 -19.00
CA LYS A 567 3.63 -1.86 -20.16
C LYS A 567 3.88 -3.32 -19.76
N ALA A 568 4.84 -3.57 -18.88
CA ALA A 568 5.20 -4.92 -18.46
C ALA A 568 4.08 -5.61 -17.68
N ILE A 569 3.35 -4.88 -16.84
CA ILE A 569 2.17 -5.38 -16.12
C ILE A 569 1.06 -5.77 -17.10
N GLN A 570 0.84 -4.98 -18.15
CA GLN A 570 -0.17 -5.25 -19.17
C GLN A 570 0.21 -6.41 -20.08
N GLU A 571 1.47 -6.48 -20.52
CA GLU A 571 1.97 -7.59 -21.32
C GLU A 571 1.90 -8.91 -20.55
N ALA A 572 2.25 -8.90 -19.27
CA ALA A 572 2.13 -10.07 -18.39
C ALA A 572 0.68 -10.58 -18.31
N GLU A 573 -0.29 -9.69 -18.07
CA GLU A 573 -1.70 -10.07 -17.91
C GLU A 573 -2.32 -10.57 -19.22
N ALA A 574 -1.94 -9.95 -20.34
CA ALA A 574 -2.39 -10.33 -21.66
C ALA A 574 -1.74 -11.63 -22.16
N TYR A 575 -0.58 -12.01 -21.62
CA TYR A 575 0.12 -13.23 -22.01
C TYR A 575 -0.71 -14.47 -21.64
N ASN A 576 -0.96 -15.35 -22.62
CA ASN A 576 -1.70 -16.58 -22.37
C ASN A 576 -0.79 -17.70 -21.85
N GLY A 577 -0.27 -17.50 -20.64
CA GLY A 577 0.66 -18.42 -20.00
C GLY A 577 1.19 -17.83 -18.69
N PRO A 578 2.23 -18.44 -18.10
CA PRO A 578 2.76 -18.02 -16.82
C PRO A 578 3.57 -16.73 -16.97
N SER A 579 3.32 -15.77 -16.08
CA SER A 579 4.00 -14.48 -16.05
C SER A 579 4.66 -14.24 -14.70
N LEU A 580 5.91 -13.76 -14.70
CA LEU A 580 6.67 -13.36 -13.52
C LEU A 580 7.11 -11.90 -13.64
N ILE A 581 6.65 -11.06 -12.72
CA ILE A 581 7.08 -9.68 -12.58
C ILE A 581 7.86 -9.55 -11.27
N ILE A 582 9.07 -8.99 -11.35
CA ILE A 582 9.90 -8.67 -10.18
C ILE A 582 10.02 -7.15 -10.09
N GLY A 583 9.36 -6.55 -9.10
CA GLY A 583 9.38 -5.11 -8.86
C GLY A 583 10.33 -4.75 -7.73
N TYR A 584 11.28 -3.84 -7.98
CA TYR A 584 12.13 -3.30 -6.91
C TYR A 584 11.28 -2.48 -5.94
N ALA A 585 11.26 -2.87 -4.67
CA ALA A 585 10.43 -2.24 -3.64
C ALA A 585 11.31 -1.72 -2.49
N PRO A 586 11.81 -0.47 -2.55
CA PRO A 586 12.50 0.14 -1.43
C PRO A 586 11.66 0.07 -0.15
N CYS A 587 12.31 -0.28 0.96
CA CYS A 587 11.69 -0.49 2.26
C CYS A 587 12.30 0.46 3.30
N GLU A 588 11.54 0.84 4.33
CA GLU A 588 12.07 1.67 5.41
C GLU A 588 13.29 1.06 6.11
N LEU A 589 13.39 -0.28 6.09
CA LEU A 589 14.52 -1.04 6.60
C LEU A 589 15.81 -0.89 5.77
N HIS A 590 15.71 -0.44 4.52
CA HIS A 590 16.89 -0.04 3.75
C HIS A 590 17.56 1.19 4.37
N GLY A 591 16.77 2.00 5.09
CA GLY A 591 17.22 3.23 5.71
C GLY A 591 17.70 4.24 4.67
N VAL A 592 16.87 4.47 3.64
CA VAL A 592 17.08 5.43 2.56
C VAL A 592 17.31 6.82 3.14
N LYS A 593 18.41 7.46 2.75
CA LYS A 593 18.74 8.82 3.17
C LYS A 593 17.68 9.81 2.69
N GLY A 594 17.23 10.68 3.59
CA GLY A 594 16.11 11.60 3.34
C GLY A 594 14.75 11.03 3.72
N GLY A 595 14.62 9.70 3.82
CA GLY A 595 13.40 9.01 4.22
C GLY A 595 12.58 8.47 3.03
N MET A 596 11.47 7.81 3.35
CA MET A 596 10.62 7.11 2.36
C MET A 596 9.86 8.06 1.41
N ASN A 597 9.87 9.37 1.65
CA ASN A 597 9.39 10.36 0.69
C ASN A 597 10.21 10.36 -0.63
N HIS A 598 11.41 9.78 -0.60
CA HIS A 598 12.31 9.59 -1.74
C HIS A 598 12.28 8.16 -2.30
N CYS A 599 11.32 7.32 -1.94
CA CYS A 599 11.21 5.94 -2.42
C CYS A 599 11.28 5.84 -3.96
N GLN A 600 10.59 6.74 -4.66
CA GLN A 600 10.58 6.80 -6.13
C GLN A 600 11.93 7.25 -6.71
N ASP A 601 12.62 8.18 -6.03
CA ASP A 601 13.96 8.61 -6.41
C ASP A 601 14.98 7.47 -6.20
N GLU A 602 14.82 6.67 -5.14
CA GLU A 602 15.68 5.54 -4.84
C GLU A 602 15.57 4.45 -5.92
N MET A 603 14.34 4.14 -6.38
CA MET A 603 14.13 3.25 -7.53
C MET A 603 14.86 3.77 -8.77
N LYS A 604 14.77 5.08 -9.05
CA LYS A 604 15.44 5.72 -10.18
C LYS A 604 16.95 5.71 -10.04
N ALA A 605 17.48 5.93 -8.83
CA ALA A 605 18.91 5.88 -8.53
C ALA A 605 19.45 4.46 -8.69
N ALA A 606 18.75 3.44 -8.19
CA ALA A 606 19.11 2.04 -8.35
C ALA A 606 19.27 1.66 -9.82
N VAL A 607 18.34 2.08 -10.69
CA VAL A 607 18.43 1.81 -12.13
C VAL A 607 19.55 2.61 -12.79
N LYS A 608 19.68 3.90 -12.47
CA LYS A 608 20.71 4.78 -13.04
C LYS A 608 22.13 4.31 -12.70
N ALA A 609 22.33 3.82 -11.48
CA ALA A 609 23.58 3.26 -11.00
C ALA A 609 23.94 1.90 -11.64
N GLY A 610 22.97 1.21 -12.24
CA GLY A 610 23.13 -0.18 -12.71
C GLY A 610 22.95 -1.23 -11.60
N TYR A 611 22.49 -0.83 -10.41
CA TYR A 611 22.14 -1.73 -9.31
C TYR A 611 20.94 -2.63 -9.65
N TRP A 612 19.94 -2.05 -10.32
CA TRP A 612 18.75 -2.73 -10.80
C TRP A 612 18.60 -2.55 -12.31
N ASN A 613 18.31 -3.60 -13.07
CA ASN A 613 18.15 -3.53 -14.52
C ASN A 613 16.67 -3.66 -14.90
N LEU A 614 16.24 -2.95 -15.93
CA LEU A 614 14.87 -3.00 -16.44
C LEU A 614 14.84 -3.76 -17.74
N PHE A 615 14.11 -4.87 -17.77
CA PHE A 615 13.94 -5.67 -18.98
C PHE A 615 12.61 -6.42 -18.97
N SER A 616 12.24 -6.94 -20.14
CA SER A 616 11.19 -7.95 -20.28
C SER A 616 11.63 -9.05 -21.25
N PHE A 617 11.13 -10.25 -21.02
CA PHE A 617 11.21 -11.41 -21.88
C PHE A 617 9.78 -11.83 -22.21
N ASN A 618 9.36 -11.63 -23.45
CA ASN A 618 8.01 -11.94 -23.92
C ASN A 618 8.06 -13.08 -24.95
N PRO A 619 7.72 -14.33 -24.55
CA PRO A 619 7.73 -15.49 -25.45
C PRO A 619 6.82 -15.34 -26.67
N ALA A 620 5.74 -14.55 -26.59
CA ALA A 620 4.83 -14.35 -27.72
C ALA A 620 5.52 -13.67 -28.92
N LEU A 621 6.48 -12.77 -28.65
CA LEU A 621 7.26 -12.12 -29.71
C LEU A 621 8.11 -13.13 -30.49
N LYS A 622 8.59 -14.18 -29.83
CA LYS A 622 9.35 -15.26 -30.49
C LYS A 622 8.48 -15.99 -31.52
N ALA A 623 7.21 -16.22 -31.21
CA ALA A 623 6.26 -16.82 -32.15
C ALA A 623 5.99 -15.94 -33.38
N GLU A 624 6.15 -14.62 -33.24
CA GLU A 624 6.08 -13.64 -34.33
C GLU A 624 7.41 -13.43 -35.07
N GLY A 625 8.46 -14.20 -34.74
CA GLY A 625 9.80 -14.00 -35.31
C GLY A 625 10.50 -12.72 -34.87
N LYS A 626 10.08 -12.13 -33.74
CA LYS A 626 10.68 -10.94 -33.12
C LYS A 626 11.51 -11.33 -31.91
N ASN A 627 12.44 -10.46 -31.52
CA ASN A 627 13.25 -10.68 -30.33
C ASN A 627 12.38 -10.66 -29.06
N PRO A 628 12.30 -11.77 -28.29
CA PRO A 628 11.54 -11.81 -27.05
C PRO A 628 12.16 -10.99 -25.91
N PHE A 629 13.47 -10.71 -25.93
CA PHE A 629 14.17 -10.04 -24.85
C PHE A 629 14.41 -8.56 -25.13
N THR A 630 13.82 -7.69 -24.31
CA THR A 630 13.96 -6.23 -24.39
C THR A 630 14.66 -5.69 -23.14
N LEU A 631 15.91 -5.23 -23.28
CA LEU A 631 16.63 -4.50 -22.23
C LEU A 631 16.34 -2.99 -22.33
N THR A 632 15.66 -2.44 -21.33
CA THR A 632 15.23 -1.02 -21.30
C THR A 632 16.19 -0.13 -20.50
N SER A 633 16.82 -0.66 -19.45
CA SER A 633 17.83 0.10 -18.68
C SER A 633 19.16 0.22 -19.44
N LYS A 634 19.91 1.28 -19.16
CA LYS A 634 21.25 1.51 -19.71
C LYS A 634 22.35 0.99 -18.77
N ALA A 635 23.60 1.04 -19.23
CA ALA A 635 24.76 0.79 -18.37
C ALA A 635 24.77 1.78 -17.20
N GLY A 636 25.33 1.35 -16.05
CA GLY A 636 25.49 2.20 -14.88
C GLY A 636 26.35 3.44 -15.19
N ASP A 637 25.99 4.58 -14.62
CA ASP A 637 26.62 5.88 -14.90
C ASP A 637 27.83 6.21 -13.99
N GLY A 638 28.36 5.23 -13.26
CA GLY A 638 29.44 5.41 -12.30
C GLY A 638 29.00 5.87 -10.90
N THR A 639 27.69 5.99 -10.63
CA THR A 639 27.16 6.38 -9.31
C THR A 639 26.90 5.21 -8.36
N TYR A 640 27.37 3.99 -8.68
CA TYR A 640 27.09 2.76 -7.92
C TYR A 640 27.43 2.87 -6.43
N GLN A 641 28.65 3.31 -6.10
CA GLN A 641 29.08 3.47 -4.71
C GLN A 641 28.28 4.56 -3.97
N GLN A 642 27.82 5.58 -4.69
CA GLN A 642 26.98 6.64 -4.11
C GLN A 642 25.59 6.12 -3.77
N PHE A 643 25.03 5.26 -4.64
CA PHE A 643 23.77 4.56 -4.37
C PHE A 643 23.88 3.70 -3.10
N LEU A 644 24.91 2.84 -2.99
CA LEU A 644 25.12 2.05 -1.76
C LEU A 644 25.24 2.95 -0.51
N ALA A 645 26.03 4.03 -0.59
CA ALA A 645 26.19 4.96 0.53
C ALA A 645 24.91 5.71 0.91
N ASN A 646 23.89 5.73 0.04
CA ASN A 646 22.60 6.37 0.29
C ASN A 646 21.71 5.57 1.25
N GLU A 647 22.01 4.29 1.46
CA GLU A 647 21.19 3.39 2.27
C GLU A 647 21.92 2.95 3.54
N THR A 648 21.21 2.90 4.67
CA THR A 648 21.77 2.50 5.97
C THR A 648 22.19 1.03 5.98
N ARG A 649 21.50 0.17 5.22
CA ARG A 649 21.84 -1.25 5.07
C ARG A 649 23.23 -1.50 4.46
N TYR A 650 23.84 -0.51 3.81
CA TYR A 650 25.24 -0.56 3.36
C TYR A 650 26.14 0.35 4.20
N SER A 651 25.76 1.62 4.41
CA SER A 651 26.59 2.58 5.16
C SER A 651 26.79 2.23 6.65
N SER A 652 26.01 1.31 7.22
CA SER A 652 26.30 0.74 8.53
C SER A 652 27.52 -0.19 8.55
N LEU A 653 27.82 -0.85 7.42
CA LEU A 653 28.96 -1.74 7.29
C LEU A 653 30.29 -0.98 7.35
N THR A 654 30.39 0.17 6.67
CA THR A 654 31.61 0.99 6.64
C THR A 654 32.05 1.46 8.03
N ARG A 655 31.08 1.67 8.93
CA ARG A 655 31.33 2.11 10.31
C ARG A 655 31.76 0.98 11.24
N LYS A 656 31.32 -0.25 10.98
CA LYS A 656 31.59 -1.41 11.83
C LYS A 656 32.79 -2.24 11.35
N PHE A 657 32.91 -2.40 10.02
CA PHE A 657 33.89 -3.25 9.35
C PHE A 657 34.40 -2.58 8.06
N PRO A 658 35.18 -1.48 8.15
CA PRO A 658 35.55 -0.66 7.01
C PRO A 658 36.29 -1.41 5.89
N GLU A 659 37.29 -2.23 6.23
CA GLU A 659 38.06 -3.02 5.25
C GLU A 659 37.17 -4.03 4.51
N ARG A 660 36.25 -4.67 5.25
CA ARG A 660 35.29 -5.60 4.67
C ARG A 660 34.27 -4.90 3.78
N ALA A 661 33.85 -3.69 4.15
CA ALA A 661 32.95 -2.87 3.35
C ALA A 661 33.58 -2.55 1.99
N GLU A 662 34.83 -2.10 1.97
CA GLU A 662 35.57 -1.80 0.73
C GLU A 662 35.63 -3.01 -0.21
N LEU A 663 35.99 -4.18 0.32
CA LEU A 663 36.03 -5.42 -0.45
C LEU A 663 34.66 -5.80 -1.02
N LEU A 664 33.62 -5.81 -0.18
CA LEU A 664 32.29 -6.24 -0.59
C LEU A 664 31.63 -5.27 -1.55
N PHE A 665 31.82 -3.97 -1.39
CA PHE A 665 31.22 -2.97 -2.27
C PHE A 665 31.86 -2.94 -3.65
N LYS A 666 33.18 -3.15 -3.73
CA LYS A 666 33.85 -3.37 -5.02
C LYS A 666 33.32 -4.64 -5.70
N LYS A 667 33.23 -5.75 -4.95
CA LYS A 667 32.68 -7.01 -5.46
C LYS A 667 31.22 -6.86 -5.94
N ASN A 668 30.42 -6.07 -5.24
CA ASN A 668 29.03 -5.82 -5.62
C ASN A 668 28.94 -5.05 -6.95
N GLU A 669 29.73 -3.98 -7.10
CA GLU A 669 29.78 -3.21 -8.35
C GLU A 669 30.29 -4.05 -9.53
N ASP A 670 31.34 -4.85 -9.32
CA ASP A 670 31.87 -5.75 -10.35
C ASP A 670 30.82 -6.81 -10.77
N ALA A 671 30.07 -7.36 -9.82
CA ALA A 671 28.96 -8.28 -10.10
C ALA A 671 27.82 -7.60 -10.88
N ALA A 672 27.50 -6.34 -10.56
CA ALA A 672 26.49 -5.57 -11.29
C ALA A 672 26.90 -5.28 -12.74
N LYS A 673 28.18 -4.95 -12.98
CA LYS A 673 28.74 -4.78 -14.33
C LYS A 673 28.68 -6.08 -15.12
N ALA A 674 29.12 -7.18 -14.53
CA ALA A 674 29.08 -8.51 -15.16
C ALA A 674 27.64 -8.93 -15.52
N ARG A 675 26.67 -8.65 -14.64
CA ARG A 675 25.25 -8.89 -14.92
C ARG A 675 24.77 -8.06 -16.11
N PHE A 676 25.09 -6.78 -16.17
CA PHE A 676 24.68 -5.93 -17.31
C PHE A 676 25.26 -6.43 -18.64
N GLU A 677 26.56 -6.79 -18.67
CA GLU A 677 27.19 -7.40 -19.84
C GLU A 677 26.50 -8.71 -20.26
N HIS A 678 26.09 -9.54 -19.29
CA HIS A 678 25.32 -10.74 -19.56
C HIS A 678 23.95 -10.42 -20.18
N LEU A 679 23.20 -9.46 -19.64
CA LEU A 679 21.92 -9.03 -20.22
C LEU A 679 22.07 -8.49 -21.64
N GLN A 680 23.17 -7.79 -21.95
CA GLN A 680 23.46 -7.37 -23.33
C GLN A 680 23.70 -8.55 -24.26
N LYS A 681 24.38 -9.61 -23.79
CA LYS A 681 24.53 -10.84 -24.57
C LYS A 681 23.19 -11.54 -24.81
N LEU A 682 22.25 -11.49 -23.86
CA LEU A 682 20.91 -12.01 -24.06
C LEU A 682 20.15 -11.24 -25.16
N VAL A 683 20.31 -9.91 -25.23
CA VAL A 683 19.74 -9.12 -26.35
C VAL A 683 20.23 -9.68 -27.70
N GLU A 684 21.53 -9.91 -27.86
CA GLU A 684 22.09 -10.47 -29.10
C GLU A 684 21.71 -11.94 -29.34
N LEU A 685 21.62 -12.75 -28.28
CA LEU A 685 21.23 -14.17 -28.37
C LEU A 685 19.82 -14.35 -28.95
N TYR A 686 18.91 -13.44 -28.61
CA TYR A 686 17.50 -13.50 -28.98
C TYR A 686 17.13 -12.64 -30.21
N LYS A 687 18.09 -11.90 -30.79
CA LYS A 687 17.92 -11.25 -32.10
C LYS A 687 17.81 -12.30 -33.21
#